data_AF-A0A2S6GWV7-F1
#
_entry.id   AF-A0A2S6GWV7-F1
#
_cell.length_a   1.000
_cell.length_b   1.000
_cell.length_c   1.000
_cell.angle_alpha   90.00
_cell.angle_beta   90.00
_cell.angle_gamma   90.00
#
_symmetry.space_group_name_H-M   'P 1'
#
loop_
_entity.id
_entity.type
_entity.pdbx_description
1 polymer ?
#
loop_
_entity_poly.entity_id
_entity_poly.type
_entity_poly.pdbx_seq_one_letter_code
_entity_poly.pdbx_strand_id
1 'polypeptide(L)'
;MTDVRRAVDAVFKLEAARLVAGLTRLVRDVGLAEELAQDALVAAMEQWPGSGVPDNPGAWLMAVAKRRAVDHIRRAETLDRKRAELAREVREEDAAQDKDDVLRLMFLSCHPVLPTPARVALTLRLLGGLTAAEIARAFLVTEAVITRRIAEAKRALAEVPFDLPEPDAMAARLSSVLEAVYLIFNEGYSATSGDDLQRPALCQEALRLGRLLAELAPQESEVHGLVALMEIQASRTAARTGPDGEPVQLHEQNRGRWDRLLIHRGFTAMLRARQIGGPPGPYVLQAAIAVCHAQARSADDTDWPRIAALYAALVRVLPTAVVRLNQAVAVGMAHGPEAGLALTDAISLPDYHLLPAVRGDLLLRLGRETQARLEFERAANLTTNAAERAFLLRRADAIVPTPTTRTLGQACADFLAREDLGPSTIRSYAQTLRRLCRSLGDNKPLDATTATDIATVFNSTWDKAAPKTWNRHLSAVRTFAKWSSLDSLDGELERRPETSEPAKPAPLQGIWELPDVPLREQTLWRLLHESEAKVTTVLAINIEHLDLADRRARVRGTWVTWRSGTAALLPALVADRPSGPLFLSDRRPGPARTPSPDDLCPHTGRRRLSYERAEYLFKQATRALDPDGYTLRGLRTG
;
A
#
# COMPACT_ATOMS: atom_id res chain seq x y z
N MET A 1 13.40 21.01 50.56
CA MET A 1 14.13 19.96 49.81
C MET A 1 13.50 19.63 48.46
N THR A 2 12.19 19.42 48.37
CA THR A 2 11.47 19.12 47.10
C THR A 2 11.49 20.27 46.09
N ASP A 3 11.48 21.51 46.57
CA ASP A 3 11.47 22.71 45.73
C ASP A 3 12.82 22.96 45.03
N VAL A 4 13.93 22.83 45.78
CA VAL A 4 15.29 22.95 45.24
C VAL A 4 15.60 21.86 44.21
N ARG A 5 15.16 20.61 44.42
CA ARG A 5 15.35 19.54 43.42
C ARG A 5 14.60 19.84 42.12
N ARG A 6 13.36 20.32 42.19
CA ARG A 6 12.60 20.74 40.99
C ARG A 6 13.26 21.93 40.30
N ALA A 7 13.79 22.88 41.06
CA ALA A 7 14.53 24.01 40.51
C ALA A 7 15.81 23.56 39.78
N VAL A 8 16.58 22.63 40.36
CA VAL A 8 17.76 22.03 39.72
C VAL A 8 17.39 21.31 38.42
N ASP A 9 16.35 20.46 38.44
CA ASP A 9 15.89 19.74 37.24
C ASP A 9 15.43 20.71 36.14
N ALA A 10 14.69 21.76 36.50
CA ALA A 10 14.23 22.78 35.56
C ALA A 10 15.38 23.58 34.96
N VAL A 11 16.34 24.02 35.79
CA VAL A 11 17.55 24.71 35.33
C VAL A 11 18.35 23.80 34.40
N PHE A 12 18.52 22.53 34.75
CA PHE A 12 19.27 21.62 33.91
C PHE A 12 18.60 21.41 32.55
N LYS A 13 17.28 21.21 32.50
CA LYS A 13 16.57 21.09 31.21
C LYS A 13 16.72 22.34 30.32
N LEU A 14 16.89 23.52 30.92
CA LEU A 14 17.11 24.77 30.19
C LEU A 14 18.57 24.96 29.73
N GLU A 15 19.54 24.57 30.57
CA GLU A 15 20.95 24.89 30.37
C GLU A 15 21.81 23.70 29.87
N ALA A 16 21.30 22.46 29.90
CA ALA A 16 22.04 21.24 29.56
C ALA A 16 22.71 21.34 28.19
N ALA A 17 21.99 21.81 27.17
CA ALA A 17 22.52 21.94 25.82
C ALA A 17 23.75 22.85 25.77
N ARG A 18 23.69 24.03 26.40
CA ARG A 18 24.80 24.99 26.44
C ARG A 18 25.97 24.47 27.27
N LEU A 19 25.66 23.87 28.42
CA LEU A 19 26.64 23.30 29.32
C LEU A 19 27.45 22.18 28.65
N VAL A 20 26.77 21.18 28.08
CA VAL A 20 27.40 20.04 27.41
C VAL A 20 28.14 20.49 26.16
N ALA A 21 27.59 21.41 25.38
CA ALA A 21 28.23 21.92 24.17
C ALA A 21 29.57 22.61 24.47
N GLY A 22 29.56 23.56 25.42
CA GLY A 22 30.77 24.28 25.83
C GLY A 22 31.84 23.35 26.43
N LEU A 23 31.42 22.34 27.20
CA LEU A 23 32.33 21.32 27.73
C LEU A 23 32.88 20.40 26.63
N THR A 24 32.05 19.99 25.67
CA THR A 24 32.49 19.13 24.55
C THR A 24 33.57 19.82 23.73
N ARG A 25 33.47 21.13 23.51
CA ARG A 25 34.55 21.90 22.88
C ARG A 25 35.84 21.86 23.70
N LEU A 26 35.74 22.00 25.02
CA LEU A 26 36.89 22.06 25.93
C LEU A 26 37.61 20.71 26.05
N VAL A 27 36.88 19.61 26.18
CA VAL A 27 37.47 18.28 26.40
C VAL A 27 37.56 17.41 25.14
N ARG A 28 36.92 17.83 24.03
CA ARG A 28 36.85 17.13 22.74
C ARG A 28 36.26 15.71 22.82
N ASP A 29 35.49 15.43 23.87
CA ASP A 29 34.79 14.16 24.11
C ASP A 29 33.40 14.45 24.70
N VAL A 30 32.35 14.07 23.98
CA VAL A 30 30.95 14.30 24.38
C VAL A 30 30.53 13.44 25.58
N GLY A 31 31.13 12.26 25.73
CA GLY A 31 30.88 11.38 26.87
C GLY A 31 31.40 12.00 28.15
N LEU A 32 32.67 12.43 28.13
CA LEU A 32 33.32 13.09 29.26
C LEU A 32 32.66 14.45 29.56
N ALA A 33 32.26 15.21 28.55
CA ALA A 33 31.55 16.47 28.73
C ALA A 33 30.22 16.29 29.47
N GLU A 34 29.43 15.26 29.13
CA GLU A 34 28.18 14.98 29.85
C GLU A 34 28.44 14.54 31.30
N GLU A 35 29.47 13.73 31.56
CA GLU A 35 29.84 13.33 32.93
C GLU A 35 30.20 14.55 33.78
N LEU A 36 31.03 15.45 33.24
CA LEU A 36 31.40 16.71 33.92
C LEU A 36 30.19 17.63 34.17
N ALA A 37 29.22 17.65 33.25
CA ALA A 37 27.97 18.38 33.43
C ALA A 37 27.10 17.79 34.56
N GLN A 38 26.99 16.46 34.62
CA GLN A 38 26.27 15.76 35.70
C GLN A 38 26.95 15.99 37.06
N ASP A 39 28.27 15.97 37.09
CA ASP A 39 29.08 16.29 38.26
C ASP A 39 28.82 17.70 38.81
N ALA A 40 28.62 18.68 37.93
CA ALA A 40 28.23 20.04 38.32
C ALA A 40 26.80 20.10 38.88
N LEU A 41 25.88 19.27 38.37
CA LEU A 41 24.54 19.14 38.95
C LEU A 41 24.57 18.50 40.33
N VAL A 42 25.39 17.47 40.56
CA VAL A 42 25.56 16.88 41.89
C VAL A 42 26.03 17.95 42.87
N ALA A 43 27.00 18.78 42.48
CA ALA A 43 27.45 19.91 43.30
C ALA A 43 26.33 20.92 43.57
N ALA A 44 25.48 21.23 42.59
CA ALA A 44 24.31 22.10 42.80
C ALA A 44 23.32 21.48 43.81
N MET A 45 23.05 20.18 43.70
CA MET A 45 22.15 19.46 44.62
C MET A 45 22.68 19.41 46.05
N GLU A 46 24.00 19.42 46.25
CA GLU A 46 24.65 19.48 47.56
C GLU A 46 24.67 20.89 48.14
N GLN A 47 24.95 21.91 47.31
CA GLN A 47 25.24 23.26 47.78
C GLN A 47 24.01 24.19 47.84
N TRP A 48 23.11 24.12 46.87
CA TRP A 48 21.95 25.04 46.81
C TRP A 48 20.93 24.86 47.95
N PRO A 49 20.71 23.67 48.55
CA PRO A 49 19.83 23.56 49.70
C PRO A 49 20.25 24.42 50.90
N GLY A 50 21.54 24.65 51.09
CA GLY A 50 22.08 25.48 52.18
C GLY A 50 22.33 26.95 51.81
N SER A 51 22.66 27.22 50.55
CA SER A 51 23.06 28.57 50.07
C SER A 51 22.00 29.30 49.24
N GLY A 52 20.91 28.62 48.88
CA GLY A 52 19.92 29.12 47.92
C GLY A 52 20.32 28.85 46.47
N VAL A 53 19.36 29.01 45.55
CA VAL A 53 19.61 28.94 44.10
C VAL A 53 20.28 30.26 43.67
N PRO A 54 21.43 30.25 42.97
CA PRO A 54 22.09 31.47 42.49
C PRO A 54 21.22 32.28 41.52
N ASP A 55 21.46 33.59 41.40
CA ASP A 55 20.73 34.46 40.45
C ASP A 55 20.95 34.07 38.98
N ASN A 56 22.13 33.54 38.65
CA ASN A 56 22.43 32.92 37.36
C ASN A 56 22.89 31.47 37.55
N PRO A 57 21.95 30.51 37.65
CA PRO A 57 22.25 29.10 37.86
C PRO A 57 23.08 28.48 36.73
N GLY A 58 22.84 28.88 35.47
CA GLY A 58 23.54 28.36 34.30
C GLY A 58 25.02 28.71 34.30
N ALA A 59 25.35 29.99 34.55
CA ALA A 59 26.74 30.43 34.66
C ALA A 59 27.46 29.75 35.83
N TRP A 60 26.76 29.52 36.96
CA TRP A 60 27.31 28.78 38.08
C TRP A 60 27.65 27.33 37.72
N LEU A 61 26.72 26.62 37.06
CA LEU A 61 26.94 25.24 36.60
C LEU A 61 28.11 25.14 35.61
N MET A 62 28.17 26.06 34.64
CA MET A 62 29.27 26.14 33.68
C MET A 62 30.61 26.37 34.37
N ALA A 63 30.67 27.29 35.34
CA ALA A 63 31.89 27.57 36.09
C ALA A 63 32.38 26.34 36.88
N VAL A 64 31.47 25.62 37.55
CA VAL A 64 31.82 24.40 38.30
C VAL A 64 32.30 23.30 37.35
N ALA A 65 31.59 23.07 36.24
CA ALA A 65 31.95 22.06 35.26
C ALA A 65 33.30 22.36 34.58
N LYS A 66 33.57 23.62 34.19
CA LYS A 66 34.85 24.04 33.62
C LYS A 66 36.02 23.80 34.58
N ARG A 67 35.86 24.09 35.89
CA ARG A 67 36.90 23.80 36.89
C ARG A 67 37.22 22.31 36.96
N ARG A 68 36.18 21.46 37.01
CA ARG A 68 36.36 20.00 37.01
C ARG A 68 37.00 19.49 35.71
N ALA A 69 36.63 20.05 34.56
CA ALA A 69 37.23 19.73 33.26
C ALA A 69 38.74 20.04 33.26
N VAL A 70 39.13 21.23 33.73
CA VAL A 70 40.53 21.63 33.85
C VAL A 70 41.29 20.70 34.79
N ASP A 71 40.70 20.32 35.93
CA ASP A 71 41.33 19.39 36.87
C ASP A 71 41.46 17.97 36.28
N HIS A 72 40.51 17.52 35.47
CA HIS A 72 40.61 16.26 34.74
C HIS A 72 41.76 16.29 33.72
N ILE A 73 41.83 17.34 32.88
CA ILE A 73 42.92 17.52 31.90
C ILE A 73 44.29 17.57 32.60
N ARG A 74 44.38 18.28 33.73
CA ARG A 74 45.61 18.35 34.55
C ARG A 74 46.08 17.00 35.08
N ARG A 75 45.16 16.07 35.36
CA ARG A 75 45.49 14.72 35.84
C ARG A 75 45.88 13.78 34.71
N ALA A 76 45.40 14.02 33.49
CA ALA A 76 45.66 13.20 32.32
C ALA A 76 46.99 13.53 31.60
N GLU A 77 47.52 14.76 31.76
CA GLU A 77 48.76 15.20 31.09
C GLU A 77 49.83 15.73 32.08
N THR A 78 51.10 15.37 31.86
CA THR A 78 52.25 15.99 32.53
C THR A 78 52.42 17.45 32.08
N LEU A 79 51.70 18.32 32.79
CA LEU A 79 51.86 19.75 33.05
C LEU A 79 53.12 20.44 32.47
N ASP A 80 52.96 21.16 31.35
CA ASP A 80 53.36 22.59 31.27
C ASP A 80 53.03 23.23 29.90
N ARG A 81 53.03 22.48 28.80
CA ARG A 81 52.90 23.05 27.45
C ARG A 81 51.49 23.57 27.10
N LYS A 82 50.42 22.95 27.62
CA LYS A 82 49.01 23.32 27.34
C LYS A 82 48.40 24.34 28.28
N ARG A 83 49.07 24.67 29.40
CA ARG A 83 48.59 25.64 30.42
C ARG A 83 48.41 27.05 29.83
N ALA A 84 49.28 27.44 28.89
CA ALA A 84 49.27 28.78 28.30
C ALA A 84 48.20 28.94 27.20
N GLU A 85 47.84 27.87 26.49
CA GLU A 85 46.84 27.88 25.42
C GLU A 85 45.41 27.80 25.98
N LEU A 86 45.13 26.86 26.90
CA LEU A 86 43.81 26.69 27.51
C LEU A 86 43.41 27.87 28.41
N ALA A 87 44.35 28.50 29.12
CA ALA A 87 44.05 29.67 29.95
C ALA A 87 43.72 30.93 29.13
N ARG A 88 44.09 30.95 27.83
CA ARG A 88 43.81 32.04 26.89
C ARG A 88 42.43 31.87 26.26
N GLU A 89 42.04 30.66 25.89
CA GLU A 89 40.69 30.34 25.38
C GLU A 89 39.58 30.49 26.44
N VAL A 90 39.90 30.43 27.73
CA VAL A 90 38.94 30.60 28.83
C VAL A 90 38.53 32.07 29.05
N ARG A 91 39.21 33.04 28.41
CA ARG A 91 39.09 34.47 28.76
C ARG A 91 38.30 35.33 27.76
N GLU A 92 37.82 34.77 26.66
CA GLU A 92 36.96 35.48 25.69
C GLU A 92 35.65 34.70 25.52
N GLU A 93 34.60 35.14 26.21
CA GLU A 93 33.24 34.58 26.10
C GLU A 93 32.36 35.58 25.34
N ASP A 94 32.18 35.36 24.03
CA ASP A 94 31.16 36.05 23.23
C ASP A 94 29.90 35.16 23.14
N ALA A 95 28.71 35.75 23.32
CA ALA A 95 27.42 35.06 23.21
C ALA A 95 27.16 34.42 21.83
N ALA A 96 27.92 34.80 20.79
CA ALA A 96 27.90 34.17 19.47
C ALA A 96 28.52 32.76 19.50
N GLN A 97 29.55 32.54 20.32
CA GLN A 97 30.28 31.28 20.39
C GLN A 97 29.46 30.18 21.08
N ASP A 98 28.64 30.54 22.06
CA ASP A 98 27.71 29.61 22.73
C ASP A 98 26.65 29.04 21.78
N LYS A 99 26.17 29.85 20.83
CA LYS A 99 25.19 29.42 19.83
C LYS A 99 25.79 28.41 18.86
N ASP A 100 26.99 28.70 18.36
CA ASP A 100 27.71 27.80 17.46
C ASP A 100 28.01 26.45 18.12
N ASP A 101 28.40 26.45 19.40
CA ASP A 101 28.66 25.21 20.13
C ASP A 101 27.39 24.36 20.30
N VAL A 102 26.23 24.96 20.57
CA VAL A 102 24.96 24.21 20.64
C VAL A 102 24.56 23.64 19.27
N LEU A 103 24.78 24.39 18.19
CA LEU A 103 24.52 23.91 16.83
C LEU A 103 25.45 22.74 16.46
N ARG A 104 26.74 22.82 16.83
CA ARG A 104 27.69 21.69 16.71
C ARG A 104 27.20 20.46 17.47
N LEU A 105 26.67 20.65 18.69
CA LEU A 105 26.13 19.57 19.49
C LEU A 105 24.90 18.91 18.84
N MET A 106 24.01 19.71 18.22
CA MET A 106 22.89 19.17 17.41
C MET A 106 23.38 18.30 16.26
N PHE A 107 24.39 18.76 15.51
CA PHE A 107 24.95 17.98 14.41
C PHE A 107 25.65 16.72 14.88
N LEU A 108 26.40 16.79 15.99
CA LEU A 108 27.06 15.64 16.58
C LEU A 108 26.04 14.60 17.07
N SER A 109 25.00 15.03 17.80
CA SER A 109 23.97 14.12 18.32
C SER A 109 23.16 13.46 17.20
N CYS A 110 23.06 14.12 16.05
CA CYS A 110 22.38 13.62 14.85
C CYS A 110 23.35 13.10 13.78
N HIS A 111 24.60 12.78 14.14
CA HIS A 111 25.60 12.37 13.16
C HIS A 111 25.18 11.07 12.43
N PRO A 112 25.34 10.97 11.09
CA PRO A 112 24.89 9.79 10.32
C PRO A 112 25.55 8.46 10.68
N VAL A 113 26.70 8.50 11.38
CA VAL A 113 27.33 7.27 11.94
C VAL A 113 26.42 6.58 12.95
N LEU A 114 25.49 7.34 13.56
CA LEU A 114 24.55 6.82 14.53
C LEU A 114 23.28 6.31 13.84
N PRO A 115 22.77 5.14 14.24
CA PRO A 115 21.45 4.70 13.80
C PRO A 115 20.36 5.64 14.34
N THR A 116 19.24 5.76 13.63
CA THR A 116 18.15 6.70 13.95
C THR A 116 17.69 6.66 15.41
N PRO A 117 17.44 5.48 16.03
CA PRO A 117 17.01 5.43 17.44
C PRO A 117 18.06 6.00 18.40
N ALA A 118 19.36 5.91 18.05
CA ALA A 118 20.44 6.47 18.83
C ALA A 118 20.52 7.99 18.68
N ARG A 119 20.32 8.52 17.46
CA ARG A 119 20.23 9.97 17.22
C ARG A 119 19.14 10.63 18.07
N VAL A 120 17.95 10.01 18.10
CA VAL A 120 16.81 10.47 18.89
C VAL A 120 17.11 10.44 20.39
N ALA A 121 17.58 9.29 20.91
CA ALA A 121 17.88 9.13 22.33
C ALA A 121 18.99 10.08 22.80
N LEU A 122 20.05 10.23 22.01
CA LEU A 122 21.18 11.09 22.34
C LEU A 122 20.78 12.58 22.28
N THR A 123 19.95 12.97 21.30
CA THR A 123 19.43 14.34 21.19
C THR A 123 18.55 14.71 22.39
N LEU A 124 17.63 13.83 22.78
CA LEU A 124 16.81 14.04 23.98
C LEU A 124 17.65 14.09 25.26
N ARG A 125 18.71 13.29 25.34
CA ARG A 125 19.61 13.27 26.49
C ARG A 125 20.44 14.53 26.61
N LEU A 126 21.20 14.87 25.57
CA LEU A 126 22.19 15.95 25.62
C LEU A 126 21.55 17.34 25.46
N LEU A 127 20.54 17.46 24.60
CA LEU A 127 19.92 18.75 24.28
C LEU A 127 18.63 18.95 25.05
N GLY A 128 17.85 17.88 25.23
CA GLY A 128 16.60 17.91 26.01
C GLY A 128 16.80 17.83 27.52
N GLY A 129 17.96 17.36 27.98
CA GLY A 129 18.22 17.14 29.40
C GLY A 129 17.36 16.04 30.01
N LEU A 130 16.75 15.17 29.19
CA LEU A 130 15.94 14.06 29.69
C LEU A 130 16.82 12.96 30.28
N THR A 131 16.32 12.31 31.34
CA THR A 131 16.90 11.10 31.92
C THR A 131 16.66 9.88 31.05
N ALA A 132 17.50 8.84 31.21
CA ALA A 132 17.30 7.56 30.53
C ALA A 132 15.91 6.95 30.86
N ALA A 133 15.47 7.09 32.11
CA ALA A 133 14.13 6.68 32.56
C ALA A 133 12.99 7.46 31.86
N GLU A 134 13.11 8.79 31.71
CA GLU A 134 12.12 9.60 30.99
C GLU A 134 12.05 9.20 29.52
N ILE A 135 13.20 9.02 28.86
CA ILE A 135 13.26 8.58 27.45
C ILE A 135 12.68 7.16 27.32
N ALA A 136 13.03 6.24 28.21
CA ALA A 136 12.53 4.86 28.18
C ALA A 136 11.01 4.81 28.28
N ARG A 137 10.43 5.59 29.21
CA ARG A 137 8.98 5.75 29.36
C ARG A 137 8.33 6.34 28.11
N ALA A 138 8.97 7.34 27.51
CA ALA A 138 8.49 8.01 26.30
C ALA A 138 8.40 7.07 25.08
N PHE A 139 9.33 6.12 24.96
CA PHE A 139 9.40 5.17 23.83
C PHE A 139 8.91 3.75 24.18
N LEU A 140 8.35 3.56 25.39
CA LEU A 140 7.87 2.27 25.90
C LEU A 140 8.92 1.14 25.78
N VAL A 141 10.17 1.45 26.08
CA VAL A 141 11.28 0.50 26.17
C VAL A 141 11.84 0.48 27.59
N THR A 142 12.73 -0.46 27.89
CA THR A 142 13.38 -0.49 29.21
C THR A 142 14.47 0.57 29.32
N GLU A 143 14.69 1.07 30.55
CA GLU A 143 15.76 2.02 30.83
C GLU A 143 17.13 1.46 30.45
N ALA A 144 17.36 0.16 30.67
CA ALA A 144 18.59 -0.52 30.27
C ALA A 144 18.86 -0.43 28.75
N VAL A 145 17.82 -0.54 27.91
CA VAL A 145 17.96 -0.39 26.46
C VAL A 145 18.38 1.02 26.09
N ILE A 146 17.81 2.04 26.72
CA ILE A 146 18.16 3.45 26.46
C ILE A 146 19.58 3.76 26.96
N THR A 147 19.94 3.35 28.17
CA THR A 147 21.28 3.57 28.73
C THR A 147 22.35 2.94 27.85
N ARG A 148 22.14 1.69 27.43
CA ARG A 148 23.04 1.00 26.48
C ARG A 148 23.15 1.76 25.16
N ARG A 149 22.02 2.18 24.59
CA ARG A 149 21.97 2.90 23.31
C ARG A 149 22.72 4.23 23.38
N ILE A 150 22.56 5.01 24.46
CA ILE A 150 23.28 6.27 24.67
C ILE A 150 24.77 6.01 24.83
N ALA A 151 25.17 5.00 25.61
CA ALA A 151 26.58 4.65 25.80
C ALA A 151 27.25 4.16 24.52
N GLU A 152 26.56 3.37 23.69
CA GLU A 152 27.02 2.96 22.36
C GLU A 152 27.16 4.17 21.42
N ALA A 153 26.18 5.09 21.44
CA ALA A 153 26.22 6.29 20.62
C ALA A 153 27.41 7.19 20.96
N LYS A 154 27.66 7.46 22.25
CA LYS A 154 28.82 8.24 22.69
C LYS A 154 30.15 7.63 22.25
N ARG A 155 30.30 6.30 22.42
CA ARG A 155 31.50 5.58 21.97
C ARG A 155 31.72 5.70 20.46
N ALA A 156 30.65 5.61 19.68
CA ALA A 156 30.72 5.77 18.23
C ALA A 156 31.08 7.21 17.79
N LEU A 157 30.87 8.21 18.66
CA LEU A 157 31.18 9.61 18.41
C LEU A 157 32.55 10.05 18.92
N ALA A 158 33.29 9.20 19.66
CA ALA A 158 34.57 9.58 20.25
C ALA A 158 35.61 10.07 19.22
N GLU A 159 35.58 9.51 18.01
CA GLU A 159 36.49 9.87 16.90
C GLU A 159 35.88 10.91 15.95
N VAL A 160 34.68 11.43 16.23
CA VAL A 160 33.99 12.39 15.36
C VAL A 160 34.38 13.81 15.76
N PRO A 161 34.95 14.64 14.85
CA PRO A 161 35.30 16.01 15.16
C PRO A 161 34.10 16.85 15.61
N PHE A 162 34.29 17.64 16.66
CA PHE A 162 33.30 18.61 17.15
C PHE A 162 33.43 19.94 16.42
N ASP A 163 33.12 19.93 15.12
CA ASP A 163 33.19 21.11 14.25
C ASP A 163 31.88 21.29 13.48
N LEU A 164 31.63 22.50 12.99
CA LEU A 164 30.51 22.72 12.06
C LEU A 164 30.84 22.05 10.73
N PRO A 165 29.86 21.42 10.07
CA PRO A 165 30.08 20.88 8.73
C PRO A 165 30.43 22.01 7.76
N GLU A 166 31.29 21.70 6.80
CA GLU A 166 31.57 22.58 5.66
C GLU A 166 30.26 22.97 4.94
N PRO A 167 30.21 24.15 4.27
CA PRO A 167 28.98 24.67 3.66
C PRO A 167 28.29 23.69 2.69
N ASP A 168 29.06 22.85 2.00
CA ASP A 168 28.58 21.84 1.07
C ASP A 168 27.96 20.60 1.76
N ALA A 169 28.42 20.27 2.96
CA ALA A 169 27.89 19.19 3.80
C ALA A 169 26.77 19.63 4.75
N MET A 170 26.59 20.94 4.94
CA MET A 170 25.61 21.54 5.86
C MET A 170 24.19 21.03 5.61
N ALA A 171 23.72 21.05 4.36
CA ALA A 171 22.35 20.65 4.02
C ALA A 171 22.06 19.19 4.38
N ALA A 172 23.00 18.28 4.11
CA ALA A 172 22.84 16.85 4.43
C ALA A 172 22.84 16.61 5.95
N ARG A 173 23.69 17.32 6.70
CA ARG A 173 23.72 17.24 8.17
C ARG A 173 22.45 17.82 8.79
N LEU A 174 21.97 18.94 8.27
CA LEU A 174 20.72 19.56 8.72
C LEU A 174 19.52 18.66 8.48
N SER A 175 19.47 17.95 7.35
CA SER A 175 18.42 16.97 7.08
C SER A 175 18.31 15.90 8.17
N SER A 176 19.44 15.38 8.66
CA SER A 176 19.48 14.41 9.77
C SER A 176 18.96 14.99 11.09
N VAL A 177 19.29 16.26 11.38
CA VAL A 177 18.78 16.96 12.58
C VAL A 177 17.26 17.15 12.48
N LEU A 178 16.78 17.64 11.34
CA LEU A 178 15.35 17.85 11.10
C LEU A 178 14.56 16.54 11.22
N GLU A 179 15.09 15.45 10.64
CA GLU A 179 14.51 14.11 10.77
C GLU A 179 14.41 13.67 12.24
N ALA A 180 15.49 13.80 13.01
CA ALA A 180 15.49 13.40 14.42
C ALA A 180 14.48 14.22 15.24
N VAL A 181 14.43 15.54 15.06
CA VAL A 181 13.46 16.41 15.74
C VAL A 181 12.03 16.06 15.35
N TYR A 182 11.76 15.82 14.06
CA TYR A 182 10.42 15.47 13.61
C TYR A 182 9.98 14.07 14.07
N LEU A 183 10.90 13.12 14.19
CA LEU A 183 10.60 11.80 14.75
C LEU A 183 10.21 11.89 16.24
N ILE A 184 10.92 12.71 17.03
CA ILE A 184 10.54 13.00 18.42
C ILE A 184 9.14 13.60 18.47
N PHE A 185 8.86 14.57 17.58
CA PHE A 185 7.55 15.19 17.51
C PHE A 185 6.43 14.19 17.17
N ASN A 186 6.63 13.37 16.13
CA ASN A 186 5.65 12.40 15.67
C ASN A 186 5.33 11.36 16.74
N GLU A 187 6.35 10.84 17.44
CA GLU A 187 6.15 9.89 18.54
C GLU A 187 5.37 10.51 19.70
N GLY A 188 5.52 11.82 19.92
CA GLY A 188 4.69 12.57 20.86
C GLY A 188 3.28 12.83 20.35
N TYR A 189 3.11 13.11 19.06
CA TYR A 189 1.87 13.64 18.49
C TYR A 189 0.84 12.55 18.18
N SER A 190 1.33 11.39 17.75
CA SER A 190 0.57 10.16 17.53
C SER A 190 1.39 9.00 18.10
N ALA A 191 1.09 8.59 19.33
CA ALA A 191 1.84 7.54 20.01
C ALA A 191 1.70 6.21 19.26
N THR A 192 2.83 5.63 18.83
CA THR A 192 2.85 4.42 18.01
C THR A 192 2.41 3.15 18.75
N SER A 193 2.37 3.21 20.08
CA SER A 193 2.09 2.08 20.98
C SER A 193 1.66 2.56 22.37
N GLY A 194 1.01 1.67 23.12
CA GLY A 194 0.49 1.95 24.46
C GLY A 194 -0.97 2.35 24.48
N ASP A 195 -1.41 2.83 25.65
CA ASP A 195 -2.82 3.15 25.92
C ASP A 195 -3.16 4.61 25.56
N ASP A 196 -2.18 5.51 25.64
CA ASP A 196 -2.36 6.93 25.33
C ASP A 196 -2.28 7.21 23.82
N LEU A 197 -3.11 8.13 23.32
CA LEU A 197 -3.07 8.60 21.93
C LEU A 197 -1.88 9.53 21.64
N GLN A 198 -1.39 10.24 22.68
CA GLN A 198 -0.37 11.28 22.57
C GLN A 198 0.54 11.27 23.80
N ARG A 199 1.78 11.75 23.63
CA ARG A 199 2.74 12.02 24.71
C ARG A 199 3.15 13.49 24.68
N PRO A 200 2.35 14.40 25.29
CA PRO A 200 2.53 15.85 25.15
C PRO A 200 3.91 16.36 25.54
N ALA A 201 4.57 15.72 26.51
CA ALA A 201 5.92 16.09 26.93
C ALA A 201 6.95 15.97 25.79
N LEU A 202 6.85 14.93 24.94
CA LEU A 202 7.73 14.78 23.77
C LEU A 202 7.44 15.83 22.71
N CYS A 203 6.17 16.17 22.46
CA CYS A 203 5.81 17.24 21.54
C CYS A 203 6.38 18.58 21.98
N GLN A 204 6.25 18.90 23.27
CA GLN A 204 6.79 20.14 23.84
C GLN A 204 8.30 20.20 23.70
N GLU A 205 8.99 19.09 23.93
CA GLU A 205 10.43 19.00 23.79
C GLU A 205 10.88 19.16 22.33
N ALA A 206 10.22 18.49 21.37
CA ALA A 206 10.51 18.67 19.95
C ALA A 206 10.24 20.11 19.48
N LEU A 207 9.17 20.76 19.95
CA LEU A 207 8.91 22.17 19.66
C LEU A 207 10.01 23.08 20.20
N ARG A 208 10.51 22.81 21.42
CA ARG A 208 11.61 23.56 22.02
C ARG A 208 12.89 23.40 21.19
N LEU A 209 13.24 22.17 20.82
CA LEU A 209 14.40 21.87 19.98
C LEU A 209 14.29 22.49 18.58
N GLY A 210 13.12 22.43 17.96
CA GLY A 210 12.87 23.04 16.65
C GLY A 210 13.01 24.57 16.68
N ARG A 211 12.45 25.23 17.70
CA ARG A 211 12.60 26.69 17.88
C ARG A 211 14.06 27.08 18.11
N LEU A 212 14.77 26.32 18.94
CA LEU A 212 16.21 26.52 19.15
C LEU A 212 16.97 26.38 17.82
N LEU A 213 16.68 25.35 17.02
CA LEU A 213 17.30 25.19 15.71
C LEU A 213 16.98 26.36 14.77
N ALA A 214 15.77 26.91 14.80
CA ALA A 214 15.39 28.08 14.00
C ALA A 214 16.13 29.36 14.42
N GLU A 215 16.49 29.50 15.69
CA GLU A 215 17.35 30.58 16.19
C GLU A 215 18.81 30.39 15.78
N LEU A 216 19.29 29.14 15.74
CA LEU A 216 20.68 28.79 15.39
C LEU A 216 20.93 28.79 13.88
N ALA A 217 19.93 28.45 13.07
CA ALA A 217 20.01 28.40 11.61
C ALA A 217 18.92 29.28 10.94
N PRO A 218 18.95 30.61 11.16
CA PRO A 218 17.85 31.50 10.78
C PRO A 218 17.67 31.71 9.27
N GLN A 219 18.63 31.28 8.46
CA GLN A 219 18.63 31.37 6.99
C GLN A 219 18.22 30.06 6.30
N GLU A 220 17.86 29.03 7.07
CA GLU A 220 17.49 27.72 6.52
C GLU A 220 15.97 27.57 6.44
N SER A 221 15.42 27.56 5.22
CA SER A 221 13.96 27.56 5.00
C SER A 221 13.28 26.29 5.55
N GLU A 222 13.92 25.12 5.44
CA GLU A 222 13.39 23.85 5.93
C GLU A 222 13.30 23.77 7.46
N VAL A 223 14.16 24.49 8.18
CA VAL A 223 14.08 24.59 9.65
C VAL A 223 12.80 25.32 10.04
N HIS A 224 12.54 26.47 9.43
CA HIS A 224 11.31 27.24 9.64
C HIS A 224 10.07 26.47 9.15
N GLY A 225 10.19 25.70 8.07
CA GLY A 225 9.16 24.78 7.60
C GLY A 225 8.81 23.72 8.65
N LEU A 226 9.81 23.06 9.24
CA LEU A 226 9.57 22.05 10.28
C LEU A 226 8.94 22.66 11.53
N VAL A 227 9.41 23.82 11.99
CA VAL A 227 8.78 24.54 13.12
C VAL A 227 7.33 24.88 12.79
N ALA A 228 7.05 25.43 11.60
CA ALA A 228 5.69 25.76 11.18
C ALA A 228 4.76 24.53 11.21
N LEU A 229 5.24 23.41 10.68
CA LEU A 229 4.51 22.14 10.67
C LEU A 229 4.16 21.68 12.10
N MET A 230 5.17 21.61 12.97
CA MET A 230 5.00 21.13 14.35
C MET A 230 4.09 22.04 15.17
N GLU A 231 4.24 23.36 15.06
CA GLU A 231 3.41 24.35 15.77
C GLU A 231 1.93 24.22 15.37
N ILE A 232 1.66 24.11 14.07
CA ILE A 232 0.30 23.97 13.56
C ILE A 232 -0.29 22.61 13.95
N GLN A 233 0.47 21.53 13.87
CA GLN A 233 0.00 20.22 14.32
C GLN A 233 -0.30 20.22 15.82
N ALA A 234 0.61 20.74 16.64
CA ALA A 234 0.46 20.83 18.10
C ALA A 234 -0.71 21.71 18.52
N SER A 235 -1.08 22.73 17.74
CA SER A 235 -2.25 23.57 18.01
C SER A 235 -3.55 22.78 18.19
N ARG A 236 -3.62 21.57 17.61
CA ARG A 236 -4.80 20.71 17.61
C ARG A 236 -4.89 19.77 18.80
N THR A 237 -3.88 19.72 19.66
CA THR A 237 -3.75 18.72 20.74
C THR A 237 -5.04 18.61 21.57
N ALA A 238 -5.59 19.74 22.00
CA ALA A 238 -6.83 19.77 22.80
C ALA A 238 -8.09 19.34 22.03
N ALA A 239 -8.06 19.27 20.70
CA ALA A 239 -9.21 18.91 19.87
C ALA A 239 -9.13 17.49 19.30
N ARG A 240 -8.05 16.75 19.57
CA ARG A 240 -7.79 15.41 19.01
C ARG A 240 -8.41 14.27 19.80
N THR A 241 -8.74 14.52 21.07
CA THR A 241 -9.38 13.55 21.96
C THR A 241 -10.74 14.05 22.39
N GLY A 242 -11.72 13.14 22.38
CA GLY A 242 -13.03 13.40 22.95
C GLY A 242 -13.06 13.18 24.48
N PRO A 243 -14.24 13.36 25.11
CA PRO A 243 -14.40 13.27 26.56
C PRO A 243 -13.96 11.93 27.16
N ASP A 244 -14.10 10.84 26.39
CA ASP A 244 -13.79 9.47 26.83
C ASP A 244 -12.40 9.01 26.35
N GLY A 245 -11.55 9.96 25.89
CA GLY A 245 -10.20 9.69 25.41
C GLY A 245 -10.13 9.15 23.97
N GLU A 246 -11.26 9.10 23.27
CA GLU A 246 -11.36 8.59 21.91
C GLU A 246 -10.74 9.54 20.87
N PRO A 247 -10.10 9.00 19.80
CA PRO A 247 -9.60 9.81 18.69
C PRO A 247 -10.74 10.53 17.96
N VAL A 248 -10.54 11.82 17.67
CA VAL A 248 -11.47 12.65 16.88
C VAL A 248 -10.86 12.92 15.49
N GLN A 249 -11.59 12.59 14.42
CA GLN A 249 -11.12 12.77 13.05
C GLN A 249 -10.93 14.24 12.71
N LEU A 250 -9.92 14.58 11.90
CA LEU A 250 -9.56 15.97 11.60
C LEU A 250 -10.74 16.87 11.16
N HIS A 251 -11.68 16.33 10.38
CA HIS A 251 -12.85 17.09 9.92
C HIS A 251 -13.95 17.25 10.98
N GLU A 252 -13.94 16.43 12.02
CA GLU A 252 -14.85 16.48 13.17
C GLU A 252 -14.26 17.31 14.34
N GLN A 253 -12.97 17.63 14.29
CA GLN A 253 -12.30 18.42 15.34
C GLN A 253 -12.90 19.82 15.41
N ASN A 254 -13.31 20.22 16.61
CA ASN A 254 -13.73 21.59 16.87
C ASN A 254 -12.53 22.54 16.73
N ARG A 255 -12.46 23.26 15.60
CA ARG A 255 -11.39 24.24 15.29
C ARG A 255 -11.35 25.44 16.25
N GLY A 256 -12.43 25.69 16.99
CA GLY A 256 -12.45 26.68 18.08
C GLY A 256 -11.57 26.29 19.27
N ARG A 257 -11.28 25.00 19.45
CA ARG A 257 -10.37 24.47 20.48
C ARG A 257 -8.91 24.44 20.04
N TRP A 258 -8.59 24.88 18.81
CA TRP A 258 -7.21 24.92 18.35
C TRP A 258 -6.48 26.12 18.95
N ASP A 259 -5.25 25.90 19.43
CA ASP A 259 -4.44 26.93 20.06
C ASP A 259 -4.03 28.01 19.04
N ARG A 260 -4.59 29.21 19.23
CA ARG A 260 -4.36 30.35 18.33
C ARG A 260 -2.94 30.88 18.39
N LEU A 261 -2.26 30.77 19.54
CA LEU A 261 -0.87 31.20 19.68
C LEU A 261 0.05 30.29 18.87
N LEU A 262 -0.15 28.98 18.95
CA LEU A 262 0.64 28.01 18.16
C LEU A 262 0.37 28.17 16.65
N ILE A 263 -0.89 28.39 16.24
CA ILE A 263 -1.21 28.70 14.83
C ILE A 263 -0.47 29.97 14.37
N HIS A 264 -0.50 31.03 15.17
CA HIS A 264 0.18 32.28 14.82
C HIS A 264 1.71 32.09 14.70
N ARG A 265 2.34 31.37 15.64
CA ARG A 265 3.76 31.03 15.57
C ARG A 265 4.08 30.21 14.32
N GLY A 266 3.25 29.23 14.00
CA GLY A 266 3.43 28.42 12.80
C GLY A 266 3.32 29.23 11.50
N PHE A 267 2.39 30.18 11.43
CA PHE A 267 2.28 31.10 10.29
C PHE A 267 3.49 32.02 10.18
N THR A 268 3.98 32.56 11.30
CA THR A 268 5.20 33.39 11.33
C THR A 268 6.42 32.62 10.83
N ALA A 269 6.62 31.37 11.30
CA ALA A 269 7.69 30.51 10.81
C ALA A 269 7.54 30.21 9.31
N MET A 270 6.33 29.90 8.84
CA MET A 270 6.10 29.68 7.40
C MET A 270 6.39 30.92 6.54
N LEU A 271 6.02 32.12 7.03
CA LEU A 271 6.35 33.37 6.36
C LEU A 271 7.86 33.58 6.30
N ARG A 272 8.59 33.24 7.37
CA ARG A 272 10.06 33.31 7.39
C ARG A 272 10.68 32.35 6.37
N ALA A 273 10.22 31.10 6.31
CA ALA A 273 10.66 30.13 5.30
C ALA A 273 10.46 30.67 3.87
N ARG A 274 9.31 31.30 3.61
CA ARG A 274 9.00 31.90 2.31
C ARG A 274 9.88 33.12 1.98
N GLN A 275 10.22 33.95 2.97
CA GLN A 275 11.09 35.11 2.80
C GLN A 275 12.52 34.73 2.45
N ILE A 276 13.04 33.66 3.05
CA ILE A 276 14.35 33.09 2.73
C ILE A 276 14.39 32.63 1.26
N GLY A 277 13.31 32.00 0.79
CA GLY A 277 13.18 31.54 -0.59
C GLY A 277 13.88 30.20 -0.85
N GLY A 278 14.17 29.93 -2.13
CA GLY A 278 14.70 28.64 -2.59
C GLY A 278 13.63 27.61 -2.94
N PRO A 279 14.02 26.46 -3.52
CA PRO A 279 13.10 25.36 -3.81
C PRO A 279 12.57 24.76 -2.50
N PRO A 280 11.25 24.52 -2.37
CA PRO A 280 10.68 24.01 -1.12
C PRO A 280 11.04 22.53 -0.93
N GLY A 281 11.59 22.20 0.25
CA GLY A 281 11.85 20.82 0.64
C GLY A 281 10.64 20.15 1.31
N PRO A 282 10.83 18.95 1.87
CA PRO A 282 9.73 18.15 2.42
C PRO A 282 9.00 18.83 3.58
N TYR A 283 9.68 19.58 4.45
CA TYR A 283 9.05 20.21 5.62
C TYR A 283 8.31 21.48 5.27
N VAL A 284 8.83 22.33 4.37
CA VAL A 284 8.09 23.50 3.88
C VAL A 284 6.80 23.08 3.15
N LEU A 285 6.83 22.01 2.35
CA LEU A 285 5.64 21.49 1.67
C LEU A 285 4.61 20.91 2.66
N GLN A 286 5.05 20.14 3.65
CA GLN A 286 4.17 19.63 4.70
C GLN A 286 3.58 20.76 5.55
N ALA A 287 4.37 21.78 5.88
CA ALA A 287 3.90 22.97 6.59
C ALA A 287 2.85 23.72 5.76
N ALA A 288 3.05 23.88 4.44
CA ALA A 288 2.07 24.51 3.56
C ALA A 288 0.72 23.76 3.57
N ILE A 289 0.75 22.42 3.61
CA ILE A 289 -0.46 21.59 3.75
C ILE A 289 -1.14 21.87 5.11
N ALA A 290 -0.37 21.87 6.19
CA ALA A 290 -0.88 22.17 7.53
C ALA A 290 -1.49 23.59 7.62
N VAL A 291 -0.87 24.57 6.96
CA VAL A 291 -1.37 25.95 6.86
C VAL A 291 -2.74 25.99 6.18
N CYS A 292 -2.96 25.23 5.10
CA CYS A 292 -4.27 25.17 4.43
C CYS A 292 -5.37 24.72 5.40
N HIS A 293 -5.09 23.72 6.24
CA HIS A 293 -6.03 23.31 7.28
C HIS A 293 -6.23 24.38 8.36
N ALA A 294 -5.17 25.04 8.83
CA ALA A 294 -5.24 26.05 9.88
C ALA A 294 -5.90 27.37 9.45
N GLN A 295 -5.89 27.69 8.16
CA GLN A 295 -6.55 28.89 7.61
C GLN A 295 -8.06 28.73 7.50
N ALA A 296 -8.54 27.52 7.22
CA ALA A 296 -9.96 27.26 7.07
C ALA A 296 -10.70 27.33 8.42
N ARG A 297 -11.85 28.01 8.44
CA ARG A 297 -12.64 28.23 9.68
C ARG A 297 -13.42 26.98 10.08
N SER A 298 -13.93 26.25 9.10
CA SER A 298 -14.60 24.96 9.26
C SER A 298 -13.90 23.86 8.44
N ALA A 299 -14.32 22.61 8.61
CA ALA A 299 -13.84 21.51 7.79
C ALA A 299 -14.19 21.70 6.30
N ASP A 300 -15.39 22.19 6.02
CA ASP A 300 -15.92 22.38 4.67
C ASP A 300 -15.19 23.50 3.90
N ASP A 301 -14.65 24.49 4.62
CA ASP A 301 -13.86 25.58 4.02
C ASP A 301 -12.43 25.15 3.62
N THR A 302 -12.05 23.89 3.82
CA THR A 302 -10.69 23.41 3.55
C THR A 302 -10.42 23.36 2.04
N ASP A 303 -9.37 24.06 1.59
CA ASP A 303 -8.95 24.06 0.18
C ASP A 303 -8.25 22.75 -0.21
N TRP A 304 -9.07 21.72 -0.45
CA TRP A 304 -8.61 20.39 -0.88
C TRP A 304 -7.90 20.38 -2.23
N PRO A 305 -8.35 21.11 -3.28
CA PRO A 305 -7.60 21.20 -4.53
C PRO A 305 -6.16 21.67 -4.34
N ARG A 306 -5.95 22.70 -3.50
CA ARG A 306 -4.60 23.16 -3.15
C ARG A 306 -3.80 22.13 -2.37
N ILE A 307 -4.41 21.45 -1.40
CA ILE A 307 -3.76 20.38 -0.63
C ILE A 307 -3.32 19.23 -1.56
N ALA A 308 -4.17 18.83 -2.51
CA ALA A 308 -3.83 17.80 -3.50
C ALA A 308 -2.64 18.21 -4.39
N ALA A 309 -2.59 19.48 -4.82
CA ALA A 309 -1.46 20.02 -5.56
C ALA A 309 -0.16 20.06 -4.73
N LEU A 310 -0.25 20.40 -3.45
CA LEU A 310 0.89 20.38 -2.53
C LEU A 310 1.40 18.94 -2.28
N TYR A 311 0.52 17.97 -2.10
CA TYR A 311 0.92 16.56 -2.03
C TYR A 311 1.55 16.07 -3.33
N ALA A 312 1.05 16.48 -4.50
CA ALA A 312 1.68 16.16 -5.78
C ALA A 312 3.11 16.73 -5.88
N ALA A 313 3.35 17.93 -5.34
CA ALA A 313 4.71 18.47 -5.20
C ALA A 313 5.55 17.68 -4.20
N LEU A 314 4.98 17.32 -3.04
CA LEU A 314 5.69 16.57 -2.00
C LEU A 314 6.11 15.18 -2.47
N VAL A 315 5.28 14.46 -3.24
CA VAL A 315 5.64 13.14 -3.81
C VAL A 315 6.85 13.23 -4.74
N ARG A 316 7.08 14.37 -5.42
CA ARG A 316 8.27 14.54 -6.26
C ARG A 316 9.56 14.66 -5.45
N VAL A 317 9.48 15.24 -4.25
CA VAL A 317 10.64 15.47 -3.36
C VAL A 317 10.84 14.28 -2.41
N LEU A 318 9.76 13.66 -1.95
CA LEU A 318 9.74 12.56 -0.98
C LEU A 318 8.78 11.45 -1.44
N PRO A 319 9.18 10.59 -2.39
CA PRO A 319 8.32 9.60 -3.05
C PRO A 319 8.04 8.35 -2.21
N THR A 320 7.72 8.50 -0.93
CA THR A 320 7.42 7.37 -0.04
C THR A 320 5.98 6.90 -0.21
N ALA A 321 5.73 5.61 0.06
CA ALA A 321 4.38 5.05 -0.03
C ALA A 321 3.40 5.70 0.96
N VAL A 322 3.86 6.13 2.14
CA VAL A 322 3.05 6.87 3.12
C VAL A 322 2.63 8.25 2.57
N VAL A 323 3.54 8.98 1.92
CA VAL A 323 3.21 10.27 1.30
C VAL A 323 2.22 10.08 0.14
N ARG A 324 2.38 9.01 -0.66
CA ARG A 324 1.41 8.66 -1.72
C ARG A 324 0.03 8.32 -1.14
N LEU A 325 -0.04 7.63 0.00
CA LEU A 325 -1.31 7.35 0.66
C LEU A 325 -2.00 8.64 1.12
N ASN A 326 -1.24 9.57 1.73
CA ASN A 326 -1.77 10.88 2.10
C ASN A 326 -2.22 11.70 0.87
N GLN A 327 -1.50 11.61 -0.25
CA GLN A 327 -1.93 12.19 -1.52
C GLN A 327 -3.26 11.60 -2.00
N ALA A 328 -3.44 10.28 -1.91
CA ALA A 328 -4.67 9.61 -2.30
C ALA A 328 -5.88 10.14 -1.51
N VAL A 329 -5.73 10.38 -0.20
CA VAL A 329 -6.75 11.02 0.63
C VAL A 329 -7.06 12.43 0.11
N ALA A 330 -6.04 13.26 -0.13
CA ALA A 330 -6.24 14.62 -0.62
C ALA A 330 -6.92 14.67 -1.99
N VAL A 331 -6.56 13.76 -2.90
CA VAL A 331 -7.21 13.60 -4.21
C VAL A 331 -8.64 13.12 -4.05
N GLY A 332 -8.90 12.19 -3.14
CA GLY A 332 -10.26 11.72 -2.84
C GLY A 332 -11.18 12.83 -2.35
N MET A 333 -10.66 13.74 -1.53
CA MET A 333 -11.41 14.89 -1.04
C MET A 333 -11.58 15.99 -2.09
N ALA A 334 -10.61 16.20 -2.98
CA ALA A 334 -10.65 17.25 -4.00
C ALA A 334 -11.44 16.85 -5.26
N HIS A 335 -11.34 15.58 -5.68
CA HIS A 335 -11.84 15.10 -6.97
C HIS A 335 -12.81 13.92 -6.85
N GLY A 336 -13.22 13.56 -5.63
CA GLY A 336 -14.18 12.50 -5.36
C GLY A 336 -13.53 11.18 -4.88
N PRO A 337 -14.26 10.41 -4.04
CA PRO A 337 -13.71 9.22 -3.37
C PRO A 337 -13.25 8.12 -4.32
N GLU A 338 -13.81 8.02 -5.53
CA GLU A 338 -13.35 7.08 -6.57
C GLU A 338 -11.90 7.36 -7.00
N ALA A 339 -11.55 8.63 -7.20
CA ALA A 339 -10.20 9.03 -7.61
C ALA A 339 -9.18 8.74 -6.50
N GLY A 340 -9.56 8.96 -5.24
CA GLY A 340 -8.75 8.59 -4.08
C GLY A 340 -8.54 7.08 -4.01
N LEU A 341 -9.62 6.31 -4.14
CA LEU A 341 -9.57 4.84 -4.04
C LEU A 341 -8.68 4.23 -5.13
N ALA A 342 -8.78 4.71 -6.37
CA ALA A 342 -7.92 4.23 -7.46
C ALA A 342 -6.42 4.42 -7.16
N LEU A 343 -6.04 5.52 -6.51
CA LEU A 343 -4.66 5.76 -6.08
C LEU A 343 -4.27 4.89 -4.88
N THR A 344 -5.16 4.72 -3.90
CA THR A 344 -4.95 3.86 -2.74
C THR A 344 -4.69 2.41 -3.16
N ASP A 345 -5.41 1.91 -4.16
CA ASP A 345 -5.33 0.52 -4.64
C ASP A 345 -4.01 0.18 -5.33
N ALA A 346 -3.29 1.20 -5.79
CA ALA A 346 -1.96 1.05 -6.39
C ALA A 346 -0.82 1.02 -5.36
N ILE A 347 -1.11 1.23 -4.06
CA ILE A 347 -0.11 1.34 -3.00
C ILE A 347 0.05 0.01 -2.26
N SER A 348 1.31 -0.42 -2.08
CA SER A 348 1.65 -1.54 -1.20
C SER A 348 2.35 -1.04 0.06
N LEU A 349 1.69 -1.22 1.21
CA LEU A 349 2.21 -0.96 2.55
C LEU A 349 1.77 -2.13 3.46
N PRO A 350 2.49 -3.27 3.44
CA PRO A 350 2.18 -4.38 4.33
C PRO A 350 2.30 -3.92 5.78
N ASP A 351 1.42 -4.45 6.64
CA ASP A 351 1.40 -4.20 8.09
C ASP A 351 1.16 -2.74 8.53
N TYR A 352 0.76 -1.86 7.60
CA TYR A 352 0.44 -0.47 7.92
C TYR A 352 -1.07 -0.25 8.03
N HIS A 353 -1.57 -0.14 9.27
CA HIS A 353 -3.01 -0.08 9.54
C HIS A 353 -3.77 1.08 8.85
N LEU A 354 -3.09 2.21 8.56
CA LEU A 354 -3.75 3.35 7.91
C LEU A 354 -4.08 3.09 6.43
N LEU A 355 -3.42 2.15 5.75
CA LEU A 355 -3.77 1.80 4.37
C LEU A 355 -5.20 1.23 4.28
N PRO A 356 -5.55 0.14 5.00
CA PRO A 356 -6.93 -0.34 5.02
C PRO A 356 -7.90 0.67 5.67
N ALA A 357 -7.47 1.47 6.66
CA ALA A 357 -8.35 2.51 7.23
C ALA A 357 -8.77 3.58 6.21
N VAL A 358 -7.82 4.07 5.39
CA VAL A 358 -8.10 5.03 4.30
C VAL A 358 -8.97 4.40 3.24
N ARG A 359 -8.67 3.16 2.84
CA ARG A 359 -9.48 2.41 1.88
C ARG A 359 -10.93 2.24 2.38
N GLY A 360 -11.11 1.88 3.65
CA GLY A 360 -12.42 1.79 4.30
C GLY A 360 -13.19 3.10 4.32
N ASP A 361 -12.54 4.23 4.60
CA ASP A 361 -13.16 5.56 4.58
C ASP A 361 -13.67 5.94 3.17
N LEU A 362 -12.84 5.71 2.15
CA LEU A 362 -13.21 5.98 0.76
C LEU A 362 -14.34 5.07 0.28
N LEU A 363 -14.31 3.78 0.62
CA LEU A 363 -15.38 2.83 0.31
C LEU A 363 -16.70 3.21 0.99
N LEU A 364 -16.65 3.67 2.24
CA LEU A 364 -17.84 4.11 2.96
C LEU A 364 -18.47 5.33 2.27
N ARG A 365 -17.65 6.31 1.85
CA ARG A 365 -18.12 7.49 1.09
C ARG A 365 -18.75 7.13 -0.27
N LEU A 366 -18.38 5.98 -0.83
CA LEU A 366 -18.95 5.42 -2.06
C LEU A 366 -20.22 4.59 -1.82
N GLY A 367 -20.68 4.45 -0.56
CA GLY A 367 -21.79 3.58 -0.19
C GLY A 367 -21.47 2.08 -0.23
N ARG A 368 -20.18 1.70 -0.29
CA ARG A 368 -19.74 0.29 -0.31
C ARG A 368 -19.53 -0.23 1.12
N GLU A 369 -20.62 -0.25 1.87
CA GLU A 369 -20.67 -0.50 3.33
C GLU A 369 -19.99 -1.81 3.74
N THR A 370 -20.33 -2.94 3.10
CA THR A 370 -19.76 -4.26 3.44
C THR A 370 -18.24 -4.29 3.27
N GLN A 371 -17.72 -3.69 2.18
CA GLN A 371 -16.28 -3.63 1.92
C GLN A 371 -15.59 -2.68 2.91
N ALA A 372 -16.21 -1.54 3.20
CA ALA A 372 -15.68 -0.57 4.17
C ALA A 372 -15.53 -1.19 5.56
N ARG A 373 -16.54 -1.94 6.03
CA ARG A 373 -16.53 -2.64 7.31
C ARG A 373 -15.35 -3.61 7.43
N LEU A 374 -15.14 -4.45 6.41
CA LEU A 374 -14.01 -5.40 6.38
C LEU A 374 -12.64 -4.71 6.43
N GLU A 375 -12.50 -3.58 5.75
CA GLU A 375 -11.24 -2.81 5.77
C GLU A 375 -11.00 -2.14 7.13
N PHE A 376 -12.04 -1.66 7.82
CA PHE A 376 -11.90 -1.15 9.19
C PHE A 376 -11.53 -2.25 10.19
N GLU A 377 -12.14 -3.44 10.09
CA GLU A 377 -11.74 -4.62 10.89
C GLU A 377 -10.28 -5.02 10.62
N ARG A 378 -9.87 -5.02 9.35
CA ARG A 378 -8.47 -5.29 8.97
C ARG A 378 -7.52 -4.25 9.55
N ALA A 379 -7.87 -2.96 9.48
CA ALA A 379 -7.07 -1.89 10.07
C ALA A 379 -6.95 -2.07 11.59
N ALA A 380 -8.04 -2.42 12.27
CA ALA A 380 -8.04 -2.66 13.71
C ALA A 380 -7.13 -3.82 14.14
N ASN A 381 -6.95 -4.83 13.27
CA ASN A 381 -6.06 -5.96 13.53
C ASN A 381 -4.56 -5.63 13.33
N LEU A 382 -4.24 -4.54 12.62
CA LEU A 382 -2.86 -4.15 12.31
C LEU A 382 -2.29 -3.09 13.26
N THR A 383 -3.12 -2.34 13.98
CA THR A 383 -2.62 -1.35 14.95
C THR A 383 -2.31 -1.98 16.31
N THR A 384 -1.24 -1.52 16.94
CA THR A 384 -0.82 -1.90 18.30
C THR A 384 -1.24 -0.86 19.35
N ASN A 385 -1.87 0.26 18.93
CA ASN A 385 -2.42 1.27 19.82
C ASN A 385 -3.88 0.91 20.18
N ALA A 386 -4.18 0.79 21.47
CA ALA A 386 -5.48 0.34 21.94
C ALA A 386 -6.62 1.32 21.61
N ALA A 387 -6.35 2.64 21.65
CA ALA A 387 -7.33 3.68 21.35
C ALA A 387 -7.67 3.72 19.85
N GLU A 388 -6.65 3.57 18.98
CA GLU A 388 -6.86 3.47 17.53
C GLU A 388 -7.63 2.19 17.17
N ARG A 389 -7.28 1.06 17.79
CA ARG A 389 -8.00 -0.21 17.59
C ARG A 389 -9.48 -0.08 17.94
N ALA A 390 -9.78 0.48 19.12
CA ALA A 390 -11.15 0.67 19.58
C ALA A 390 -11.93 1.62 18.65
N PHE A 391 -11.28 2.69 18.16
CA PHE A 391 -11.87 3.61 17.20
C PHE A 391 -12.23 2.91 15.88
N LEU A 392 -11.31 2.13 15.30
CA LEU A 392 -11.53 1.42 14.04
C LEU A 392 -12.64 0.37 14.15
N LEU A 393 -12.70 -0.37 15.28
CA LEU A 393 -13.79 -1.32 15.54
C LEU A 393 -15.14 -0.60 15.66
N ARG A 394 -15.23 0.52 16.39
CA ARG A 394 -16.47 1.31 16.45
C ARG A 394 -16.93 1.79 15.08
N ARG A 395 -15.99 2.20 14.21
CA ARG A 395 -16.33 2.56 12.82
C ARG A 395 -16.88 1.36 12.05
N ALA A 396 -16.31 0.17 12.22
CA ALA A 396 -16.81 -1.05 11.59
C ALA A 396 -18.22 -1.41 12.09
N ASP A 397 -18.46 -1.30 13.39
CA ASP A 397 -19.74 -1.65 14.04
C ASP A 397 -20.86 -0.65 13.72
N ALA A 398 -20.51 0.63 13.53
CA ALA A 398 -21.46 1.68 13.16
C ALA A 398 -21.99 1.52 11.71
N ILE A 399 -21.29 0.75 10.87
CA ILE A 399 -21.76 0.42 9.52
C ILE A 399 -22.75 -0.72 9.64
N VAL A 400 -24.03 -0.39 9.68
CA VAL A 400 -25.13 -1.35 9.48
C VAL A 400 -25.25 -1.55 7.98
N PRO A 401 -24.82 -2.68 7.41
CA PRO A 401 -24.96 -2.90 5.98
C PRO A 401 -26.45 -2.83 5.65
N THR A 402 -26.82 -1.94 4.73
CA THR A 402 -28.19 -1.93 4.21
C THR A 402 -28.42 -3.31 3.58
N PRO A 403 -29.32 -4.15 4.14
CA PRO A 403 -29.55 -5.47 3.59
C PRO A 403 -30.02 -5.27 2.16
N THR A 404 -29.23 -5.74 1.20
CA THR A 404 -29.65 -5.74 -0.19
C THR A 404 -30.87 -6.67 -0.27
N THR A 405 -32.02 -6.13 -0.63
CA THR A 405 -33.27 -6.89 -0.80
C THR A 405 -33.19 -7.92 -1.94
N ARG A 406 -32.06 -7.98 -2.66
CA ARG A 406 -31.85 -8.87 -3.80
C ARG A 406 -31.34 -10.22 -3.32
N THR A 407 -32.12 -11.25 -3.60
CA THR A 407 -31.75 -12.62 -3.25
C THR A 407 -30.75 -13.20 -4.26
N LEU A 408 -30.03 -14.24 -3.85
CA LEU A 408 -29.13 -15.01 -4.71
C LEU A 408 -29.84 -15.50 -5.98
N GLY A 409 -31.08 -15.97 -5.83
CA GLY A 409 -31.91 -16.43 -6.96
C GLY A 409 -32.21 -15.32 -7.96
N GLN A 410 -32.62 -14.14 -7.50
CA GLN A 410 -32.88 -12.98 -8.36
C GLN A 410 -31.62 -12.55 -9.11
N ALA A 411 -30.50 -12.40 -8.39
CA ALA A 411 -29.23 -12.02 -8.99
C ALA A 411 -28.76 -13.03 -10.05
N CYS A 412 -28.90 -14.34 -9.78
CA CYS A 412 -28.57 -15.38 -10.74
C CYS A 412 -29.46 -15.33 -11.99
N ALA A 413 -30.77 -15.06 -11.84
CA ALA A 413 -31.69 -14.92 -12.97
C ALA A 413 -31.32 -13.72 -13.85
N ASP A 414 -31.08 -12.56 -13.23
CA ASP A 414 -30.74 -11.32 -13.92
C ASP A 414 -29.41 -11.41 -14.66
N PHE A 415 -28.41 -12.06 -14.04
CA PHE A 415 -27.13 -12.33 -14.70
C PHE A 415 -27.29 -13.19 -15.96
N LEU A 416 -28.15 -14.21 -15.92
CA LEU A 416 -28.38 -15.11 -17.05
C LEU A 416 -29.25 -14.47 -18.15
N ALA A 417 -29.95 -13.38 -17.85
CA ALA A 417 -30.81 -12.65 -18.79
C ALA A 417 -30.06 -11.58 -19.61
N ARG A 418 -28.75 -11.38 -19.36
CA ARG A 418 -27.94 -10.39 -20.07
C ARG A 418 -27.85 -10.69 -21.58
N GLU A 419 -27.96 -9.64 -22.39
CA GLU A 419 -27.91 -9.72 -23.86
C GLU A 419 -26.52 -10.08 -24.41
N ASP A 420 -25.46 -9.80 -23.67
CA ASP A 420 -24.07 -10.06 -24.10
C ASP A 420 -23.63 -11.52 -23.90
N LEU A 421 -24.46 -12.36 -23.28
CA LEU A 421 -24.20 -13.78 -23.10
C LEU A 421 -24.77 -14.62 -24.25
N GLY A 422 -23.89 -15.31 -24.98
CA GLY A 422 -24.33 -16.25 -26.03
C GLY A 422 -25.10 -17.47 -25.47
N PRO A 423 -25.99 -18.10 -26.27
CA PRO A 423 -26.85 -19.20 -25.79
C PRO A 423 -26.11 -20.42 -25.21
N SER A 424 -24.91 -20.73 -25.71
CA SER A 424 -24.06 -21.80 -25.15
C SER A 424 -23.50 -21.43 -23.77
N THR A 425 -23.10 -20.18 -23.59
CA THR A 425 -22.58 -19.64 -22.32
C THR A 425 -23.68 -19.60 -21.27
N ILE A 426 -24.88 -19.12 -21.62
CA ILE A 426 -26.05 -19.12 -20.73
C ILE A 426 -26.32 -20.54 -20.23
N ARG A 427 -26.37 -21.55 -21.12
CA ARG A 427 -26.58 -22.95 -20.70
C ARG A 427 -25.49 -23.45 -19.75
N SER A 428 -24.24 -23.13 -20.03
CA SER A 428 -23.11 -23.55 -19.18
C SER A 428 -23.13 -22.88 -17.81
N TYR A 429 -23.36 -21.56 -17.77
CA TYR A 429 -23.39 -20.79 -16.52
C TYR A 429 -24.62 -21.13 -15.68
N ALA A 430 -25.78 -21.31 -16.32
CA ALA A 430 -27.01 -21.71 -15.65
C ALA A 430 -26.87 -23.05 -14.90
N GLN A 431 -26.06 -23.98 -15.42
CA GLN A 431 -25.80 -25.24 -14.72
C GLN A 431 -25.13 -25.02 -13.35
N THR A 432 -24.15 -24.11 -13.29
CA THR A 432 -23.46 -23.74 -12.05
C THR A 432 -24.39 -22.96 -11.13
N LEU A 433 -24.98 -21.87 -11.63
CA LEU A 433 -25.74 -20.93 -10.80
C LEU A 433 -27.02 -21.56 -10.23
N ARG A 434 -27.74 -22.38 -11.00
CA ARG A 434 -28.91 -23.12 -10.49
C ARG A 434 -28.52 -24.19 -9.47
N ARG A 435 -27.28 -24.67 -9.46
CA ARG A 435 -26.80 -25.60 -8.43
C ARG A 435 -26.51 -24.84 -7.14
N LEU A 436 -25.85 -23.68 -7.23
CA LEU A 436 -25.63 -22.79 -6.09
C LEU A 436 -26.95 -22.36 -5.46
N CYS A 437 -27.91 -21.88 -6.25
CA CYS A 437 -29.24 -21.48 -5.77
C CYS A 437 -29.97 -22.64 -5.05
N ARG A 438 -29.94 -23.86 -5.63
CA ARG A 438 -30.54 -25.04 -4.97
C ARG A 438 -29.86 -25.46 -3.68
N SER A 439 -28.53 -25.28 -3.57
CA SER A 439 -27.77 -25.70 -2.40
C SER A 439 -27.80 -24.66 -1.27
N LEU A 440 -27.79 -23.37 -1.60
CA LEU A 440 -27.74 -22.27 -0.64
C LEU A 440 -29.11 -21.65 -0.36
N GLY A 441 -30.10 -21.93 -1.21
CA GLY A 441 -31.45 -21.37 -1.17
C GLY A 441 -31.59 -20.11 -2.04
N ASP A 442 -32.62 -20.09 -2.89
CA ASP A 442 -32.93 -18.96 -3.78
C ASP A 442 -33.20 -17.65 -3.03
N ASN A 443 -33.69 -17.74 -1.79
CA ASN A 443 -34.02 -16.61 -0.93
C ASN A 443 -32.84 -16.12 -0.06
N LYS A 444 -31.67 -16.76 -0.13
CA LYS A 444 -30.50 -16.31 0.62
C LYS A 444 -30.14 -14.89 0.14
N PRO A 445 -29.97 -13.90 1.03
CA PRO A 445 -29.51 -12.58 0.65
C PRO A 445 -28.16 -12.67 -0.08
N LEU A 446 -28.03 -11.94 -1.20
CA LEU A 446 -26.84 -12.03 -2.03
C LEU A 446 -25.58 -11.57 -1.28
N ASP A 447 -25.70 -10.51 -0.48
CA ASP A 447 -24.65 -9.97 0.39
C ASP A 447 -24.24 -10.88 1.55
N ALA A 448 -25.15 -11.72 2.03
CA ALA A 448 -24.88 -12.76 3.03
C ALA A 448 -24.27 -14.03 2.44
N THR A 449 -24.04 -14.08 1.12
CA THR A 449 -23.37 -15.21 0.47
C THR A 449 -21.86 -15.01 0.51
N THR A 450 -21.15 -15.97 1.10
CA THR A 450 -19.69 -15.90 1.34
C THR A 450 -18.90 -16.76 0.36
N ALA A 451 -17.58 -16.53 0.25
CA ALA A 451 -16.68 -17.40 -0.50
C ALA A 451 -16.74 -18.85 0.01
N THR A 452 -16.81 -19.02 1.34
CA THR A 452 -16.92 -20.31 2.01
C THR A 452 -18.22 -21.05 1.66
N ASP A 453 -19.34 -20.34 1.57
CA ASP A 453 -20.62 -20.92 1.10
C ASP A 453 -20.44 -21.52 -0.30
N ILE A 454 -19.85 -20.77 -1.22
CA ILE A 454 -19.61 -21.19 -2.60
C ILE A 454 -18.63 -22.38 -2.64
N ALA A 455 -17.53 -22.31 -1.90
CA ALA A 455 -16.53 -23.36 -1.83
C ALA A 455 -17.12 -24.67 -1.30
N THR A 456 -18.00 -24.60 -0.30
CA THR A 456 -18.71 -25.77 0.25
C THR A 456 -19.57 -26.46 -0.81
N VAL A 457 -20.33 -25.69 -1.62
CA VAL A 457 -21.11 -26.26 -2.72
C VAL A 457 -20.22 -26.84 -3.82
N PHE A 458 -19.09 -26.20 -4.10
CA PHE A 458 -18.13 -26.64 -5.10
C PHE A 458 -17.50 -27.98 -4.72
N ASN A 459 -16.98 -28.08 -3.51
CA ASN A 459 -16.32 -29.29 -3.02
C ASN A 459 -17.35 -30.43 -2.87
N SER A 460 -18.58 -30.16 -2.45
CA SER A 460 -19.60 -31.21 -2.37
C SER A 460 -20.13 -31.68 -3.74
N THR A 461 -20.11 -30.83 -4.78
CA THR A 461 -20.72 -31.16 -6.09
C THR A 461 -19.70 -31.59 -7.14
N TRP A 462 -18.53 -30.95 -7.18
CA TRP A 462 -17.56 -31.09 -8.27
C TRP A 462 -16.16 -31.49 -7.83
N ASP A 463 -15.94 -31.89 -6.56
CA ASP A 463 -14.61 -32.27 -6.10
C ASP A 463 -13.96 -33.39 -6.96
N LYS A 464 -14.75 -34.39 -7.37
CA LYS A 464 -14.27 -35.47 -8.25
C LYS A 464 -14.33 -35.15 -9.75
N ALA A 465 -14.67 -33.91 -10.12
CA ALA A 465 -14.77 -33.53 -11.52
C ALA A 465 -13.39 -33.37 -12.16
N ALA A 466 -13.28 -33.76 -13.44
CA ALA A 466 -12.08 -33.51 -14.24
C ALA A 466 -11.71 -32.01 -14.26
N PRO A 467 -10.42 -31.64 -14.33
CA PRO A 467 -9.96 -30.24 -14.27
C PRO A 467 -10.70 -29.30 -15.19
N LYS A 468 -10.97 -29.72 -16.43
CA LYS A 468 -11.74 -28.95 -17.42
C LYS A 468 -13.17 -28.63 -16.96
N THR A 469 -13.84 -29.60 -16.34
CA THR A 469 -15.21 -29.43 -15.84
C THR A 469 -15.23 -28.50 -14.62
N TRP A 470 -14.29 -28.70 -13.70
CA TRP A 470 -14.08 -27.83 -12.54
C TRP A 470 -13.85 -26.37 -12.97
N ASN A 471 -12.87 -26.14 -13.86
CA ASN A 471 -12.50 -24.82 -14.35
C ASN A 471 -13.65 -24.11 -15.09
N ARG A 472 -14.52 -24.87 -15.77
CA ARG A 472 -15.72 -24.34 -16.41
C ARG A 472 -16.74 -23.83 -15.40
N HIS A 473 -17.00 -24.58 -14.33
CA HIS A 473 -17.89 -24.15 -13.25
C HIS A 473 -17.31 -22.95 -12.50
N LEU A 474 -16.01 -22.98 -12.19
CA LEU A 474 -15.30 -21.86 -11.56
C LEU A 474 -15.37 -20.58 -12.42
N SER A 475 -15.23 -20.70 -13.74
CA SER A 475 -15.35 -19.56 -14.65
C SER A 475 -16.74 -18.92 -14.61
N ALA A 476 -17.80 -19.70 -14.40
CA ALA A 476 -19.15 -19.18 -14.24
C ALA A 476 -19.29 -18.36 -12.94
N VAL A 477 -18.75 -18.86 -11.83
CA VAL A 477 -18.76 -18.14 -10.54
C VAL A 477 -17.97 -16.85 -10.62
N ARG A 478 -16.76 -16.88 -11.16
CA ARG A 478 -15.92 -15.67 -11.34
C ARG A 478 -16.62 -14.60 -12.17
N THR A 479 -17.27 -15.01 -13.24
CA THR A 479 -17.97 -14.06 -14.12
C THR A 479 -19.22 -13.49 -13.43
N PHE A 480 -19.93 -14.31 -12.66
CA PHE A 480 -21.06 -13.87 -11.84
C PHE A 480 -20.62 -12.91 -10.71
N ALA A 481 -19.59 -13.28 -9.94
CA ALA A 481 -19.01 -12.50 -8.85
C ALA A 481 -18.57 -11.10 -9.31
N LYS A 482 -17.85 -11.06 -10.45
CA LYS A 482 -17.44 -9.80 -11.07
C LYS A 482 -18.63 -8.94 -11.51
N TRP A 483 -19.69 -9.56 -12.05
CA TRP A 483 -20.90 -8.83 -12.44
C TRP A 483 -21.68 -8.30 -11.22
N SER A 484 -21.76 -9.07 -10.14
CA SER A 484 -22.43 -8.66 -8.90
C SER A 484 -21.59 -7.73 -8.03
N SER A 485 -20.39 -7.32 -8.46
CA SER A 485 -19.43 -6.54 -7.67
C SER A 485 -19.06 -7.20 -6.33
N LEU A 486 -19.09 -8.53 -6.28
CA LEU A 486 -18.72 -9.36 -5.14
C LEU A 486 -17.50 -10.21 -5.49
N ASP A 487 -16.40 -9.54 -5.86
CA ASP A 487 -15.16 -10.16 -6.35
C ASP A 487 -14.52 -11.16 -5.36
N SER A 488 -14.97 -11.19 -4.09
CA SER A 488 -14.51 -12.14 -3.09
C SER A 488 -15.18 -13.53 -3.17
N LEU A 489 -16.30 -13.69 -3.88
CA LEU A 489 -17.09 -14.94 -3.87
C LEU A 489 -16.34 -16.18 -4.35
N ASP A 490 -15.30 -16.04 -5.17
CA ASP A 490 -14.46 -17.16 -5.62
C ASP A 490 -13.08 -17.22 -4.93
N GLY A 491 -12.86 -16.41 -3.89
CA GLY A 491 -11.55 -16.25 -3.23
C GLY A 491 -10.95 -17.54 -2.64
N GLU A 492 -11.78 -18.55 -2.37
CA GLU A 492 -11.35 -19.86 -1.85
C GLU A 492 -11.23 -20.94 -2.94
N LEU A 493 -11.45 -20.60 -4.21
CA LEU A 493 -11.47 -21.56 -5.32
C LEU A 493 -10.33 -21.32 -6.31
N GLU A 494 -9.46 -22.33 -6.45
CA GLU A 494 -8.36 -22.30 -7.41
C GLU A 494 -8.68 -23.05 -8.71
N ARG A 495 -8.05 -22.62 -9.81
CA ARG A 495 -8.09 -23.35 -11.08
C ARG A 495 -7.29 -24.64 -10.94
N ARG A 496 -7.82 -25.74 -11.47
CA ARG A 496 -7.10 -27.02 -11.56
C ARG A 496 -6.28 -27.07 -12.86
N PRO A 497 -5.03 -27.58 -12.84
CA PRO A 497 -4.22 -27.70 -14.05
C PRO A 497 -4.87 -28.66 -15.04
N GLU A 498 -4.99 -28.24 -16.31
CA GLU A 498 -5.47 -29.08 -17.41
C GLU A 498 -4.27 -29.71 -18.13
N THR A 499 -4.07 -31.01 -17.98
CA THR A 499 -3.17 -31.78 -18.84
C THR A 499 -3.88 -32.04 -20.18
N SER A 500 -3.40 -31.39 -21.24
CA SER A 500 -3.81 -31.75 -22.61
C SER A 500 -2.74 -32.65 -23.20
N GLU A 501 -3.00 -33.95 -23.27
CA GLU A 501 -2.17 -34.85 -24.05
C GLU A 501 -2.26 -34.48 -25.55
N PRO A 502 -1.13 -34.43 -26.28
CA PRO A 502 -1.15 -34.18 -27.71
C PRO A 502 -1.94 -35.31 -28.42
N ALA A 503 -2.76 -34.94 -29.40
CA ALA A 503 -3.54 -35.92 -30.14
C ALA A 503 -2.62 -36.86 -30.91
N LYS A 504 -2.84 -38.18 -30.78
CA LYS A 504 -2.12 -39.20 -31.55
C LYS A 504 -2.23 -38.89 -33.05
N PRO A 505 -1.11 -38.67 -33.77
CA PRO A 505 -1.14 -38.39 -35.21
C PRO A 505 -1.70 -39.58 -35.97
N ALA A 506 -2.58 -39.31 -36.92
CA ALA A 506 -3.29 -40.36 -37.65
C ALA A 506 -2.50 -40.79 -38.90
N PRO A 507 -2.38 -42.10 -39.21
CA PRO A 507 -1.57 -42.59 -40.33
C PRO A 507 -2.27 -42.28 -41.67
N LEU A 508 -1.92 -41.14 -42.27
CA LEU A 508 -2.63 -40.58 -43.43
C LEU A 508 -2.72 -41.56 -44.61
N GLN A 509 -1.63 -42.23 -44.96
CA GLN A 509 -1.62 -43.18 -46.07
C GLN A 509 -2.63 -44.32 -45.84
N GLY A 510 -2.63 -44.92 -44.65
CA GLY A 510 -3.58 -45.97 -44.29
C GLY A 510 -5.03 -45.47 -44.27
N ILE A 511 -5.27 -44.20 -43.91
CA ILE A 511 -6.61 -43.59 -43.93
C ILE A 511 -7.12 -43.42 -45.37
N TRP A 512 -6.25 -43.05 -46.31
CA TRP A 512 -6.62 -42.87 -47.72
C TRP A 512 -6.88 -44.19 -48.45
N GLU A 513 -6.37 -45.30 -47.93
CA GLU A 513 -6.52 -46.65 -48.48
C GLU A 513 -7.67 -47.45 -47.85
N LEU A 514 -8.41 -46.89 -46.89
CA LEU A 514 -9.54 -47.56 -46.25
C LEU A 514 -10.64 -47.91 -47.28
N PRO A 515 -11.11 -49.17 -47.32
CA PRO A 515 -12.20 -49.57 -48.21
C PRO A 515 -13.54 -48.97 -47.75
N ASP A 516 -14.46 -48.79 -48.70
CA ASP A 516 -15.87 -48.46 -48.47
C ASP A 516 -16.17 -47.16 -47.69
N VAL A 517 -15.23 -46.21 -47.64
CA VAL A 517 -15.46 -44.89 -47.03
C VAL A 517 -16.35 -44.05 -47.94
N PRO A 518 -17.49 -43.50 -47.48
CA PRO A 518 -18.35 -42.69 -48.35
C PRO A 518 -17.70 -41.35 -48.74
N LEU A 519 -18.12 -40.79 -49.89
CA LEU A 519 -17.56 -39.55 -50.45
C LEU A 519 -17.55 -38.38 -49.46
N ARG A 520 -18.59 -38.25 -48.61
CA ARG A 520 -18.69 -37.20 -47.59
C ARG A 520 -17.52 -37.27 -46.60
N GLU A 521 -17.27 -38.46 -46.05
CA GLU A 521 -16.20 -38.73 -45.08
C GLU A 521 -14.83 -38.51 -45.71
N GLN A 522 -14.58 -39.08 -46.89
CA GLN A 522 -13.31 -38.89 -47.60
C GLN A 522 -13.00 -37.41 -47.83
N THR A 523 -14.01 -36.65 -48.30
CA THR A 523 -13.87 -35.22 -48.55
C THR A 523 -13.63 -34.44 -47.26
N LEU A 524 -14.37 -34.76 -46.19
CA LEU A 524 -14.20 -34.12 -44.88
C LEU A 524 -12.79 -34.33 -44.32
N TRP A 525 -12.29 -35.57 -44.35
CA TRP A 525 -11.00 -35.91 -43.76
C TRP A 525 -9.84 -35.31 -44.54
N ARG A 526 -9.91 -35.33 -45.89
CA ARG A 526 -8.92 -34.66 -46.74
C ARG A 526 -8.93 -33.15 -46.55
N LEU A 527 -10.11 -32.54 -46.49
CA LEU A 527 -10.23 -31.10 -46.25
C LEU A 527 -9.67 -30.71 -44.88
N LEU A 528 -9.93 -31.50 -43.83
CA LEU A 528 -9.35 -31.26 -42.50
C LEU A 528 -7.83 -31.38 -42.47
N HIS A 529 -7.28 -32.36 -43.18
CA HIS A 529 -5.84 -32.54 -43.29
C HIS A 529 -5.20 -31.40 -44.10
N GLU A 530 -5.66 -31.15 -45.32
CA GLU A 530 -5.04 -30.20 -46.24
C GLU A 530 -5.17 -28.73 -45.81
N SER A 531 -6.25 -28.40 -45.08
CA SER A 531 -6.48 -27.02 -44.61
C SER A 531 -5.87 -26.72 -43.26
N GLU A 532 -5.50 -27.75 -42.49
CA GLU A 532 -5.10 -27.67 -41.07
C GLU A 532 -6.10 -26.92 -40.16
N ALA A 533 -7.29 -26.60 -40.67
CA ALA A 533 -8.28 -25.80 -39.98
C ALA A 533 -8.92 -26.57 -38.83
N LYS A 534 -9.47 -25.84 -37.85
CA LYS A 534 -10.22 -26.47 -36.75
C LYS A 534 -11.41 -27.23 -37.32
N VAL A 535 -11.71 -28.41 -36.76
CA VAL A 535 -12.83 -29.26 -37.22
C VAL A 535 -14.16 -28.50 -37.24
N THR A 536 -14.40 -27.66 -36.23
CA THR A 536 -15.60 -26.82 -36.15
C THR A 536 -15.69 -25.76 -37.24
N THR A 537 -14.56 -25.26 -37.75
CA THR A 537 -14.51 -24.31 -38.87
C THR A 537 -14.87 -25.01 -40.17
N VAL A 538 -14.30 -26.20 -40.42
CA VAL A 538 -14.59 -26.99 -41.63
C VAL A 538 -16.05 -27.45 -41.68
N LEU A 539 -16.59 -27.95 -40.56
CA LEU A 539 -18.00 -28.36 -40.50
C LEU A 539 -18.97 -27.18 -40.68
N ALA A 540 -18.54 -25.94 -40.39
CA ALA A 540 -19.33 -24.73 -40.55
C ALA A 540 -19.33 -24.17 -41.99
N ILE A 541 -18.61 -24.79 -42.93
CA ILE A 541 -18.64 -24.39 -44.35
C ILE A 541 -20.03 -24.66 -44.94
N ASN A 542 -20.55 -23.68 -45.69
CA ASN A 542 -21.68 -23.86 -46.58
C ASN A 542 -21.21 -23.82 -48.03
N ILE A 543 -22.01 -24.39 -48.93
CA ILE A 543 -21.68 -24.52 -50.35
C ILE A 543 -21.51 -23.13 -50.98
N GLU A 544 -22.37 -22.17 -50.64
CA GLU A 544 -22.28 -20.78 -51.11
C GLU A 544 -21.02 -20.04 -50.64
N HIS A 545 -20.27 -20.58 -49.68
CA HIS A 545 -19.00 -20.00 -49.23
C HIS A 545 -17.80 -20.56 -50.00
N LEU A 546 -18.00 -21.52 -50.89
CA LEU A 546 -16.94 -22.18 -51.64
C LEU A 546 -16.55 -21.38 -52.88
N ASP A 547 -15.26 -21.17 -53.05
CA ASP A 547 -14.62 -20.72 -54.27
C ASP A 547 -13.80 -21.90 -54.81
N LEU A 548 -14.42 -22.66 -55.73
CA LEU A 548 -13.81 -23.87 -56.29
C LEU A 548 -12.61 -23.57 -57.18
N ALA A 549 -12.59 -22.41 -57.83
CA ALA A 549 -11.50 -21.98 -58.70
C ALA A 549 -10.24 -21.68 -57.88
N ASP A 550 -10.40 -20.90 -56.80
CA ASP A 550 -9.28 -20.51 -55.94
C ASP A 550 -9.06 -21.49 -54.76
N ARG A 551 -9.79 -22.61 -54.71
CA ARG A 551 -9.70 -23.67 -53.70
C ARG A 551 -9.75 -23.15 -52.26
N ARG A 552 -10.71 -22.27 -52.00
CA ARG A 552 -10.85 -21.58 -50.71
C ARG A 552 -12.30 -21.40 -50.29
N ALA A 553 -12.53 -21.26 -48.99
CA ALA A 553 -13.81 -20.91 -48.43
C ALA A 553 -13.66 -19.95 -47.25
N ARG A 554 -14.59 -19.00 -47.11
CA ARG A 554 -14.57 -18.05 -46.00
C ARG A 554 -15.65 -18.40 -44.98
N VAL A 555 -15.25 -18.65 -43.74
CA VAL A 555 -16.18 -19.03 -42.65
C VAL A 555 -15.86 -18.25 -41.39
N ARG A 556 -16.84 -17.46 -40.90
CA ARG A 556 -16.73 -16.67 -39.66
C ARG A 556 -15.45 -15.83 -39.58
N GLY A 557 -15.09 -15.20 -40.71
CA GLY A 557 -13.89 -14.36 -40.83
C GLY A 557 -12.58 -15.09 -41.13
N THR A 558 -12.57 -16.43 -41.12
CA THR A 558 -11.37 -17.26 -41.36
C THR A 558 -11.40 -17.89 -42.75
N TRP A 559 -10.26 -17.90 -43.44
CA TRP A 559 -10.08 -18.62 -44.69
C TRP A 559 -9.74 -20.09 -44.44
N VAL A 560 -10.36 -20.98 -45.20
CA VAL A 560 -10.05 -22.41 -45.27
C VAL A 560 -9.65 -22.71 -46.70
N THR A 561 -8.39 -23.09 -46.92
CA THR A 561 -7.85 -23.44 -48.24
C THR A 561 -7.60 -24.94 -48.33
N TRP A 562 -7.65 -25.53 -49.52
CA TRP A 562 -7.38 -26.95 -49.71
C TRP A 562 -6.53 -27.25 -50.94
N ARG A 563 -6.01 -28.48 -51.02
CA ARG A 563 -5.10 -28.94 -52.08
C ARG A 563 -5.83 -29.87 -53.05
N SER A 564 -5.07 -30.58 -53.88
CA SER A 564 -5.57 -31.40 -54.98
C SER A 564 -6.49 -32.54 -54.53
N GLY A 565 -6.25 -33.15 -53.36
CA GLY A 565 -7.04 -34.27 -52.87
C GLY A 565 -8.47 -33.87 -52.56
N THR A 566 -8.66 -32.73 -51.89
CA THR A 566 -10.01 -32.18 -51.66
C THR A 566 -10.62 -31.64 -52.96
N ALA A 567 -9.83 -30.97 -53.81
CA ALA A 567 -10.31 -30.38 -55.06
C ALA A 567 -10.89 -31.44 -56.04
N ALA A 568 -10.39 -32.67 -56.00
CA ALA A 568 -10.91 -33.76 -56.82
C ALA A 568 -12.29 -34.27 -56.35
N LEU A 569 -12.59 -34.18 -55.05
CA LEU A 569 -13.81 -34.75 -54.46
C LEU A 569 -14.94 -33.72 -54.30
N LEU A 570 -14.58 -32.46 -54.06
CA LEU A 570 -15.54 -31.41 -53.72
C LEU A 570 -16.65 -31.20 -54.80
N PRO A 571 -16.34 -31.16 -56.11
CA PRO A 571 -17.35 -30.99 -57.15
C PRO A 571 -18.42 -32.08 -57.14
N ALA A 572 -18.01 -33.35 -56.96
CA ALA A 572 -18.94 -34.47 -56.87
C ALA A 572 -19.80 -34.41 -55.60
N LEU A 573 -19.26 -33.92 -54.48
CA LEU A 573 -19.99 -33.80 -53.21
C LEU A 573 -21.10 -32.73 -53.25
N VAL A 574 -20.94 -31.70 -54.07
CA VAL A 574 -21.88 -30.56 -54.15
C VAL A 574 -22.77 -30.56 -55.40
N ALA A 575 -22.57 -31.49 -56.34
CA ALA A 575 -23.25 -31.51 -57.65
C ALA A 575 -24.78 -31.32 -57.58
N ASP A 576 -25.44 -31.97 -56.61
CA ASP A 576 -26.90 -31.94 -56.47
C ASP A 576 -27.42 -30.88 -55.49
N ARG A 577 -26.57 -29.96 -55.01
CA ARG A 577 -26.94 -28.97 -53.98
C ARG A 577 -26.28 -27.61 -54.23
N PRO A 578 -27.04 -26.59 -54.66
CA PRO A 578 -26.48 -25.26 -54.89
C PRO A 578 -26.23 -24.44 -53.61
N SER A 579 -26.78 -24.84 -52.46
CA SER A 579 -26.66 -24.09 -51.20
C SER A 579 -26.87 -24.94 -49.93
N GLY A 580 -26.43 -24.39 -48.80
CA GLY A 580 -26.58 -24.96 -47.45
C GLY A 580 -25.30 -25.65 -46.94
N PRO A 581 -25.38 -26.36 -45.80
CA PRO A 581 -24.19 -26.95 -45.16
C PRO A 581 -23.45 -27.93 -46.07
N LEU A 582 -22.12 -27.81 -46.18
CA LEU A 582 -21.30 -28.66 -47.03
C LEU A 582 -21.41 -30.14 -46.63
N PHE A 583 -21.27 -30.43 -45.33
CA PHE A 583 -21.36 -31.77 -44.77
C PHE A 583 -22.69 -31.94 -44.02
N LEU A 584 -23.50 -32.91 -44.46
CA LEU A 584 -24.81 -33.21 -43.89
C LEU A 584 -24.82 -34.53 -43.11
N SER A 585 -25.72 -34.67 -42.14
CA SER A 585 -26.01 -35.95 -41.48
C SER A 585 -26.79 -36.91 -42.40
N ASP A 586 -26.73 -38.21 -42.11
CA ASP A 586 -27.42 -39.25 -42.91
C ASP A 586 -28.96 -39.14 -42.83
N ARG A 587 -29.46 -38.78 -41.64
CA ARG A 587 -30.90 -38.73 -41.34
C ARG A 587 -31.41 -37.29 -41.24
N ARG A 588 -32.68 -37.10 -41.58
CA ARG A 588 -33.41 -35.85 -41.29
C ARG A 588 -33.62 -35.70 -39.79
N PRO A 589 -33.59 -34.48 -39.23
CA PRO A 589 -33.90 -34.26 -37.83
C PRO A 589 -35.35 -34.64 -37.54
N GLY A 590 -35.62 -35.24 -36.37
CA GLY A 590 -36.97 -35.53 -35.92
C GLY A 590 -37.72 -34.26 -35.50
N PRO A 591 -39.07 -34.28 -35.41
CA PRO A 591 -39.90 -33.10 -35.17
C PRO A 591 -39.57 -32.33 -33.89
N ALA A 592 -39.06 -33.01 -32.86
CA ALA A 592 -38.72 -32.42 -31.57
C ALA A 592 -37.31 -31.76 -31.52
N ARG A 593 -36.53 -31.80 -32.61
CA ARG A 593 -35.14 -31.30 -32.66
C ARG A 593 -34.84 -30.59 -33.99
N THR A 594 -35.68 -29.64 -34.38
CA THR A 594 -35.45 -28.81 -35.57
C THR A 594 -34.22 -27.92 -35.36
N PRO A 595 -33.17 -28.03 -36.18
CA PRO A 595 -31.99 -27.16 -36.11
C PRO A 595 -32.33 -25.71 -36.48
N SER A 596 -31.38 -24.80 -36.26
CA SER A 596 -31.41 -23.46 -36.87
C SER A 596 -31.59 -23.57 -38.40
N PRO A 597 -32.29 -22.65 -39.06
CA PRO A 597 -32.38 -22.59 -40.52
C PRO A 597 -31.00 -22.70 -41.20
N ASP A 598 -29.97 -22.05 -40.63
CA ASP A 598 -28.58 -22.07 -41.15
C ASP A 598 -27.88 -23.43 -41.06
N ASP A 599 -28.39 -24.33 -40.22
CA ASP A 599 -27.89 -25.69 -40.03
C ASP A 599 -28.75 -26.73 -40.75
N LEU A 600 -29.75 -26.30 -41.53
CA LEU A 600 -30.64 -27.16 -42.29
C LEU A 600 -30.37 -26.97 -43.79
N CYS A 601 -30.18 -28.06 -44.51
CA CYS A 601 -30.06 -27.98 -45.97
C CYS A 601 -31.45 -27.76 -46.59
N PRO A 602 -31.65 -26.68 -47.37
CA PRO A 602 -32.95 -26.37 -47.96
C PRO A 602 -33.40 -27.41 -48.98
N HIS A 603 -32.46 -28.13 -49.61
CA HIS A 603 -32.75 -29.09 -50.67
C HIS A 603 -33.05 -30.50 -50.16
N THR A 604 -32.40 -30.91 -49.05
CA THR A 604 -32.51 -32.30 -48.55
C THR A 604 -33.30 -32.42 -47.25
N GLY A 605 -33.50 -31.32 -46.53
CA GLY A 605 -34.05 -31.29 -45.17
C GLY A 605 -33.15 -31.98 -44.14
N ARG A 606 -31.92 -32.34 -44.50
CA ARG A 606 -30.92 -32.92 -43.57
C ARG A 606 -30.17 -31.80 -42.88
N ARG A 607 -29.72 -32.06 -41.65
CA ARG A 607 -28.98 -31.08 -40.86
C ARG A 607 -27.47 -31.14 -41.13
N ARG A 608 -26.75 -30.08 -40.76
CA ARG A 608 -25.29 -30.05 -40.70
C ARG A 608 -24.75 -31.22 -39.87
N LEU A 609 -23.68 -31.83 -40.35
CA LEU A 609 -22.96 -32.88 -39.65
C LEU A 609 -22.35 -32.30 -38.36
N SER A 610 -22.71 -32.88 -37.20
CA SER A 610 -22.16 -32.43 -35.91
C SER A 610 -20.75 -32.95 -35.69
N TYR A 611 -19.96 -32.23 -34.89
CA TYR A 611 -18.60 -32.65 -34.52
C TYR A 611 -18.58 -34.06 -33.93
N GLU A 612 -19.48 -34.36 -33.00
CA GLU A 612 -19.54 -35.66 -32.33
C GLU A 612 -19.82 -36.80 -33.32
N ARG A 613 -20.67 -36.55 -34.33
CA ARG A 613 -20.98 -37.57 -35.34
C ARG A 613 -19.81 -37.75 -36.31
N ALA A 614 -19.19 -36.65 -36.75
CA ALA A 614 -17.99 -36.71 -37.59
C ALA A 614 -16.84 -37.45 -36.88
N GLU A 615 -16.62 -37.14 -35.60
CA GLU A 615 -15.60 -37.77 -34.74
C GLU A 615 -15.88 -39.27 -34.56
N TYR A 616 -17.14 -39.63 -34.29
CA TYR A 616 -17.56 -41.03 -34.19
C TYR A 616 -17.31 -41.81 -35.48
N LEU A 617 -17.68 -41.24 -36.63
CA LEU A 617 -17.52 -41.88 -37.94
C LEU A 617 -16.03 -42.10 -38.26
N PHE A 618 -15.19 -41.10 -37.99
CA PHE A 618 -13.75 -41.23 -38.17
C PHE A 618 -13.12 -42.27 -37.23
N LYS A 619 -13.49 -42.26 -35.95
CA LYS A 619 -13.05 -43.29 -35.00
C LYS A 619 -13.45 -44.69 -35.45
N GLN A 620 -14.70 -44.88 -35.87
CA GLN A 620 -15.16 -46.20 -36.34
C GLN A 620 -14.42 -46.66 -37.60
N ALA A 621 -14.27 -45.78 -38.59
CA ALA A 621 -13.61 -46.14 -39.85
C ALA A 621 -12.12 -46.50 -39.65
N THR A 622 -11.47 -45.88 -38.67
CA THR A 622 -10.06 -46.09 -38.40
C THR A 622 -9.77 -47.22 -37.39
N ARG A 623 -10.79 -47.96 -36.94
CA ARG A 623 -10.60 -49.12 -36.05
C ARG A 623 -9.74 -50.23 -36.64
N ALA A 624 -9.74 -50.35 -37.97
CA ALA A 624 -8.88 -51.30 -38.66
C ALA A 624 -7.38 -50.92 -38.57
N LEU A 625 -7.07 -49.64 -38.33
CA LEU A 625 -5.71 -49.12 -38.21
C LEU A 625 -5.25 -49.02 -36.74
N ASP A 626 -6.18 -48.88 -35.81
CA ASP A 626 -5.95 -48.84 -34.37
C ASP A 626 -7.22 -49.27 -33.60
N PRO A 627 -7.15 -50.22 -32.64
CA PRO A 627 -8.34 -50.71 -31.93
C PRO A 627 -9.18 -49.63 -31.24
N ASP A 628 -8.56 -48.55 -30.75
CA ASP A 628 -9.24 -47.43 -30.08
C ASP A 628 -9.73 -46.36 -31.08
N GLY A 629 -9.23 -46.42 -32.31
CA GLY A 629 -9.51 -45.49 -33.40
C GLY A 629 -8.82 -44.13 -33.24
N TYR A 630 -8.66 -43.41 -34.33
CA TYR A 630 -8.05 -42.08 -34.33
C TYR A 630 -9.08 -40.96 -34.13
N THR A 631 -8.63 -39.81 -33.63
CA THR A 631 -9.47 -38.61 -33.47
C THR A 631 -9.30 -37.68 -34.66
N LEU A 632 -10.32 -36.87 -35.00
CA LEU A 632 -10.21 -35.91 -36.11
C LEU A 632 -9.10 -34.87 -35.88
N ARG A 633 -8.69 -34.65 -34.63
CA ARG A 633 -7.53 -33.81 -34.30
C ARG A 633 -6.22 -34.41 -34.81
N GLY A 634 -6.11 -35.73 -34.87
CA GLY A 634 -4.93 -36.45 -35.37
C GLY A 634 -4.67 -36.26 -36.86
N LEU A 635 -5.65 -35.78 -37.64
CA LEU A 635 -5.48 -35.42 -39.06
C LEU A 635 -4.72 -34.10 -39.25
N ARG A 636 -4.60 -33.29 -38.19
CA ARG A 636 -3.97 -31.96 -38.21
C ARG A 636 -2.56 -31.95 -37.64
N THR A 637 -2.09 -33.07 -37.08
CA THR A 637 -0.84 -33.19 -36.32
C THR A 637 0.24 -33.98 -37.08
N GLY A 638 0.16 -34.03 -38.41
CA GLY A 638 1.08 -34.78 -39.28
C GLY A 638 1.79 -33.88 -40.27
#